data_AF-F2TAZ8-F1
#
_entry.id   AF-F2TAZ8-F1
#
_cell.length_a   1.000
_cell.length_b   1.000
_cell.length_c   1.000
_cell.angle_alpha   90.00
_cell.angle_beta   90.00
_cell.angle_gamma   90.00
#
_symmetry.space_group_name_H-M   'P 1'
#
loop_
_entity.id
_entity.type
_entity.pdbx_description
1 polymer ?
#
loop_
_entity_poly.entity_id
_entity_poly.type
_entity_poly.pdbx_seq_one_letter_code
_entity_poly.pdbx_strand_id
1 'polypeptide(L)'
;MNSRVQQLLAELEEERALREEERALREIAEAQAEKERGLRQEEQRRREEEQQRREEAESLTADTQLTTFLPFLHNCHKLLLAIRIVTDPTRTTQGIVTKPANRRVPSRIIICDKFFAKQEAVWRILNDHPLFLMKKQFPSKHQLEYVCKVLSPITAESDLRYYERETVENQVRNIVDQITEDISLKEAFGLRGSITFDSHTNVGCPQESLLSGEGKDLSINSETAPSAKAKSRGQKKKEPTAVTRGQADRFCIYHQDGDDHIPAIAIEYKAPHKLTQAEMTTGLREEIRPARDVINQESDDVIFCCRRLVAAVITQLFSYMVQKRVRYGYVCTGEAFIFVYISDDPSSVQCALCIPGRDVKGTDDDDLQGTAVAQVLAFTIRALTSPPVSQQWSDAADELDVWPVEYSDILDQTPPAARLKHASPLYRGRRSHNLSPFRMTLRSGCRPSENKRRATSSPSPSPPPSPSLTPHSGPRGRARRGGHIQSAKPRETPGHGEGTQRMPNAIETLTIKTRPYCSQRCLLALRDNTPLDPTCSNYEDHRKHRIKAGEFRALVQKQLATDRGPDADCCPLYKAGSCGTLLKVRLSSHGYTLVAKAVESKNKDKLQHERKVYNQLRDLQGECIPVCLGVVKLEPKRPYYHEEKIHTHILLLSWAGESIEKAGTLSPANKRSTVCRALQAIHSRGILHGDAEPRNILWDQACERVRVVDFELATIQQPLSDASTNIVRKRKVMSTCFSKELQHIETVFEIQDLK
;
A
#
# COMPACT_ATOMS: atom_id res chain seq x y z
N MET A 1 -76.13 59.23 79.22
CA MET A 1 -75.72 58.81 77.86
C MET A 1 -74.71 57.68 78.01
N ASN A 2 -75.07 56.39 77.88
CA ASN A 2 -74.07 55.30 78.01
C ASN A 2 -74.39 54.01 77.23
N SER A 3 -75.67 53.64 77.06
CA SER A 3 -76.05 52.39 76.35
C SER A 3 -75.70 52.39 74.84
N ARG A 4 -75.91 53.53 74.13
CA ARG A 4 -75.65 53.62 72.69
C ARG A 4 -74.16 53.47 72.33
N VAL A 5 -73.27 53.88 73.24
CA VAL A 5 -71.81 53.76 73.04
C VAL A 5 -71.36 52.32 73.22
N GLN A 6 -71.94 51.58 74.17
CA GLN A 6 -71.64 50.15 74.35
C GLN A 6 -72.12 49.29 73.18
N GLN A 7 -73.30 49.57 72.61
CA GLN A 7 -73.75 48.90 71.37
C GLN A 7 -72.80 49.16 70.20
N LEU A 8 -72.43 50.42 69.95
CA LEU A 8 -71.51 50.77 68.86
C LEU A 8 -70.11 50.17 69.07
N LEU A 9 -69.64 50.00 70.30
CA LEU A 9 -68.38 49.32 70.59
C LEU A 9 -68.46 47.82 70.28
N ALA A 10 -69.56 47.15 70.66
CA ALA A 10 -69.76 45.73 70.37
C ALA A 10 -69.88 45.46 68.85
N GLU A 11 -70.64 46.28 68.11
CA GLU A 11 -70.74 46.19 66.65
C GLU A 11 -69.37 46.39 65.97
N LEU A 12 -68.53 47.30 66.49
CA LEU A 12 -67.19 47.58 65.96
C LEU A 12 -66.16 46.51 66.36
N GLU A 13 -66.35 45.80 67.47
CA GLU A 13 -65.59 44.59 67.83
C GLU A 13 -66.00 43.39 66.97
N GLU A 14 -67.29 43.19 66.69
CA GLU A 14 -67.80 42.13 65.81
C GLU A 14 -67.36 42.36 64.35
N GLU A 15 -67.42 43.60 63.85
CA GLU A 15 -66.92 43.97 62.52
C GLU A 15 -65.37 43.86 62.42
N ARG A 16 -64.64 44.04 63.54
CA ARG A 16 -63.20 43.75 63.59
C ARG A 16 -62.91 42.25 63.55
N ALA A 17 -63.64 41.46 64.33
CA ALA A 17 -63.51 40.01 64.34
C ALA A 17 -63.77 39.40 62.96
N LEU A 18 -64.85 39.83 62.27
CA LEU A 18 -65.15 39.41 60.90
C LEU A 18 -64.05 39.80 59.90
N ARG A 19 -63.47 41.00 60.02
CA ARG A 19 -62.31 41.41 59.19
C ARG A 19 -61.01 40.71 59.55
N GLU A 20 -60.87 40.15 60.75
CA GLU A 20 -59.72 39.34 61.14
C GLU A 20 -59.88 37.89 60.66
N GLU A 21 -61.08 37.32 60.77
CA GLU A 21 -61.43 36.01 60.20
C GLU A 21 -61.31 36.02 58.67
N GLU A 22 -61.81 37.05 57.98
CA GLU A 22 -61.65 37.19 56.53
C GLU A 22 -60.18 37.32 56.11
N ARG A 23 -59.35 38.02 56.91
CA ARG A 23 -57.90 38.11 56.65
C ARG A 23 -57.20 36.76 56.88
N ALA A 24 -57.52 36.06 57.96
CA ALA A 24 -56.98 34.73 58.23
C ALA A 24 -57.35 33.72 57.14
N LEU A 25 -58.59 33.75 56.63
CA LEU A 25 -59.03 32.92 55.50
C LEU A 25 -58.29 33.25 54.20
N ARG A 26 -58.02 34.53 53.93
CA ARG A 26 -57.21 34.96 52.77
C ARG A 26 -55.75 34.52 52.91
N GLU A 27 -55.13 34.68 54.08
CA GLU A 27 -53.76 34.22 54.33
C GLU A 27 -53.62 32.69 54.19
N ILE A 28 -54.61 31.92 54.67
CA ILE A 28 -54.66 30.46 54.48
C ILE A 28 -54.79 30.11 52.99
N ALA A 29 -55.64 30.82 52.23
CA ALA A 29 -55.81 30.59 50.80
C ALA A 29 -54.55 30.96 50.00
N GLU A 30 -53.88 32.05 50.34
CA GLU A 30 -52.60 32.46 49.72
C GLU A 30 -51.49 31.45 50.03
N ALA A 31 -51.36 31.00 51.28
CA ALA A 31 -50.39 29.97 51.67
C ALA A 31 -50.66 28.61 50.98
N GLN A 32 -51.93 28.25 50.78
CA GLN A 32 -52.30 27.05 50.00
C GLN A 32 -51.93 27.21 48.51
N ALA A 33 -52.23 28.36 47.91
CA ALA A 33 -51.91 28.65 46.51
C ALA A 33 -50.39 28.73 46.27
N GLU A 34 -49.62 29.28 47.20
CA GLU A 34 -48.16 29.32 47.12
C GLU A 34 -47.55 27.92 47.27
N LYS A 35 -48.05 27.11 48.21
CA LYS A 35 -47.64 25.71 48.36
C LYS A 35 -47.97 24.88 47.11
N GLU A 36 -49.12 25.10 46.48
CA GLU A 36 -49.49 24.42 45.24
C GLU A 36 -48.60 24.87 44.07
N ARG A 37 -48.28 26.17 43.95
CA ARG A 37 -47.31 26.68 42.97
C ARG A 37 -45.93 26.06 43.17
N GLY A 38 -45.44 25.98 44.41
CA GLY A 38 -44.17 25.34 44.74
C GLY A 38 -44.13 23.85 44.35
N LEU A 39 -45.22 23.11 44.62
CA LEU A 39 -45.34 21.71 44.19
C LEU A 39 -45.33 21.56 42.66
N ARG A 40 -46.03 22.43 41.92
CA ARG A 40 -46.04 22.43 40.45
C ARG A 40 -44.66 22.78 39.87
N GLN A 41 -43.94 23.72 40.47
CA GLN A 41 -42.57 24.09 40.07
C GLN A 41 -41.57 22.94 40.31
N GLU A 42 -41.66 22.29 41.47
CA GLU A 42 -40.81 21.13 41.80
C GLU A 42 -41.12 19.93 40.87
N GLU A 43 -42.41 19.68 40.57
CA GLU A 43 -42.80 18.65 39.61
C GLU A 43 -42.32 18.97 38.19
N GLN A 44 -42.42 20.23 37.76
CA GLN A 44 -41.91 20.66 36.45
C GLN A 44 -40.38 20.49 36.38
N ARG A 45 -39.63 20.93 37.40
CA ARG A 45 -38.17 20.73 37.45
C ARG A 45 -37.80 19.25 37.39
N ARG A 46 -38.51 18.38 38.14
CA ARG A 46 -38.29 16.92 38.07
C ARG A 46 -38.58 16.33 36.69
N ARG A 47 -39.60 16.83 35.97
CA ARG A 47 -39.90 16.40 34.59
C ARG A 47 -38.82 16.86 33.62
N GLU A 48 -38.32 18.09 33.75
CA GLU A 48 -37.21 18.62 32.95
C GLU A 48 -35.90 17.84 33.20
N GLU A 49 -35.55 17.56 34.47
CA GLU A 49 -34.40 16.72 34.87
C GLU A 49 -34.54 15.25 34.44
N GLU A 50 -35.76 14.70 34.41
CA GLU A 50 -36.00 13.34 33.91
C GLU A 50 -35.94 13.29 32.38
N GLN A 51 -36.48 14.30 31.69
CA GLN A 51 -36.39 14.41 30.24
C GLN A 51 -34.92 14.59 29.80
N GLN A 52 -34.15 15.46 30.44
CA GLN A 52 -32.71 15.59 30.17
C GLN A 52 -31.97 14.28 30.36
N ARG A 53 -32.21 13.54 31.44
CA ARG A 53 -31.57 12.22 31.66
C ARG A 53 -32.00 11.16 30.62
N ARG A 54 -33.23 11.23 30.11
CA ARG A 54 -33.69 10.36 29.01
C ARG A 54 -33.00 10.74 27.70
N GLU A 55 -32.94 12.02 27.37
CA GLU A 55 -32.26 12.54 26.18
C GLU A 55 -30.75 12.25 26.21
N GLU A 56 -30.10 12.37 27.37
CA GLU A 56 -28.70 11.95 27.58
C GLU A 56 -28.51 10.44 27.39
N ALA A 57 -29.39 9.61 27.96
CA ALA A 57 -29.33 8.15 27.81
C ALA A 57 -29.61 7.69 26.36
N GLU A 58 -30.54 8.34 25.67
CA GLU A 58 -30.82 8.12 24.25
C GLU A 58 -29.65 8.58 23.37
N SER A 59 -29.02 9.72 23.67
CA SER A 59 -27.80 10.16 22.98
C SER A 59 -26.64 9.19 23.19
N LEU A 60 -26.42 8.72 24.42
CA LEU A 60 -25.36 7.76 24.74
C LEU A 60 -25.60 6.41 24.06
N THR A 61 -26.84 5.91 24.03
CA THR A 61 -27.16 4.67 23.32
C THR A 61 -27.04 4.83 21.81
N ALA A 62 -27.47 5.96 21.23
CA ALA A 62 -27.26 6.27 19.81
C ALA A 62 -25.77 6.32 19.44
N ASP A 63 -24.92 6.94 20.27
CA ASP A 63 -23.47 7.02 20.07
C ASP A 63 -22.75 5.66 20.12
N THR A 64 -23.38 4.62 20.71
CA THR A 64 -22.84 3.25 20.74
C THR A 64 -23.30 2.37 19.57
N GLN A 65 -24.34 2.76 18.83
CA GLN A 65 -24.83 1.99 17.68
C GLN A 65 -23.92 2.11 16.44
N LEU A 66 -23.91 1.08 15.61
CA LEU A 66 -23.28 1.14 14.28
C LEU A 66 -23.92 2.25 13.44
N THR A 67 -23.08 2.96 12.69
CA THR A 67 -23.46 4.10 11.86
C THR A 67 -23.75 3.67 10.42
N THR A 68 -24.53 4.49 9.72
CA THR A 68 -24.68 4.44 8.26
C THR A 68 -23.52 5.18 7.58
N PHE A 69 -23.38 5.03 6.26
CA PHE A 69 -22.18 5.42 5.54
C PHE A 69 -21.82 6.92 5.64
N LEU A 70 -22.80 7.82 5.48
CA LEU A 70 -22.56 9.28 5.48
C LEU A 70 -22.20 9.81 6.88
N PRO A 71 -22.93 9.48 7.98
CA PRO A 71 -22.49 9.80 9.35
C PRO A 71 -21.12 9.21 9.72
N PHE A 72 -20.78 8.02 9.20
CA PHE A 72 -19.47 7.42 9.39
C PHE A 72 -18.36 8.29 8.78
N LEU A 73 -18.47 8.69 7.50
CA LEU A 73 -17.52 9.60 6.86
C LEU A 73 -17.36 10.92 7.63
N HIS A 74 -18.46 11.50 8.11
CA HIS A 74 -18.43 12.73 8.90
C HIS A 74 -17.68 12.55 10.24
N ASN A 75 -17.88 11.43 10.93
CA ASN A 75 -17.16 11.12 12.17
C ASN A 75 -15.66 10.81 11.91
N CYS A 76 -15.32 10.12 10.82
CA CYS A 76 -13.93 9.93 10.39
C CYS A 76 -13.25 11.27 10.06
N HIS A 77 -13.97 12.21 9.44
CA HIS A 77 -13.44 13.55 9.18
C HIS A 77 -13.15 14.32 10.47
N LYS A 78 -14.05 14.28 11.46
CA LYS A 78 -13.80 14.84 12.80
C LYS A 78 -12.57 14.21 13.48
N LEU A 79 -12.42 12.88 13.36
CA LEU A 79 -11.25 12.16 13.88
C LEU A 79 -9.93 12.61 13.23
N LEU A 80 -9.93 12.84 11.91
CA LEU A 80 -8.78 13.40 11.17
C LEU A 80 -8.46 14.85 11.60
N LEU A 81 -9.47 15.69 11.85
CA LEU A 81 -9.25 17.06 12.30
C LEU A 81 -8.76 17.15 13.76
N ALA A 82 -8.82 16.06 14.53
CA ALA A 82 -8.28 15.98 15.88
C ALA A 82 -6.76 15.70 15.93
N ILE A 83 -6.05 15.78 14.79
CA ILE A 83 -4.60 15.65 14.66
C ILE A 83 -3.85 16.61 15.61
N ARG A 84 -2.78 16.12 16.25
CA ARG A 84 -1.96 16.91 17.21
C ARG A 84 -0.51 16.89 16.77
N ILE A 85 -0.01 18.02 16.26
CA ILE A 85 1.33 18.12 15.68
C ILE A 85 2.29 18.78 16.66
N VAL A 86 3.43 18.14 16.93
CA VAL A 86 4.51 18.73 17.73
C VAL A 86 5.40 19.57 16.83
N THR A 87 5.43 20.87 17.08
CA THR A 87 6.21 21.86 16.31
C THR A 87 7.55 22.24 16.95
N ASP A 88 7.83 21.74 18.16
CA ASP A 88 9.07 21.99 18.90
C ASP A 88 10.25 21.21 18.29
N PRO A 89 11.27 21.89 17.71
CA PRO A 89 12.39 21.22 17.06
C PRO A 89 13.25 20.36 17.99
N THR A 90 13.17 20.55 19.31
CA THR A 90 13.88 19.74 20.30
C THR A 90 13.21 18.39 20.57
N ARG A 91 11.97 18.22 20.07
CA ARG A 91 11.12 17.04 20.29
C ARG A 91 10.75 16.31 19.00
N THR A 92 11.20 16.79 17.84
CA THR A 92 10.98 16.18 16.52
C THR A 92 12.23 15.49 15.98
N THR A 93 12.08 14.48 15.14
CA THR A 93 13.22 13.71 14.62
C THR A 93 13.95 14.41 13.46
N GLN A 94 15.23 14.71 13.65
CA GLN A 94 16.16 14.87 12.53
C GLN A 94 16.57 13.48 12.05
N GLY A 95 15.80 12.95 11.08
CA GLY A 95 16.00 11.59 10.57
C GLY A 95 17.35 11.43 9.87
N ILE A 96 18.15 10.46 10.32
CA ILE A 96 19.38 10.06 9.61
C ILE A 96 18.97 9.22 8.41
N VAL A 97 18.86 9.85 7.24
CA VAL A 97 18.50 9.15 5.99
C VAL A 97 19.71 8.37 5.47
N THR A 98 19.56 7.04 5.32
CA THR A 98 20.53 6.23 4.58
C THR A 98 20.50 6.61 3.10
N LYS A 99 21.58 7.20 2.57
CA LYS A 99 21.71 7.70 1.20
C LYS A 99 21.33 6.66 0.12
N PRO A 100 20.15 6.73 -0.52
CA PRO A 100 19.77 5.91 -1.66
C PRO A 100 19.94 6.75 -2.94
N ALA A 101 21.19 6.96 -3.34
CA ALA A 101 21.50 7.64 -4.60
C ALA A 101 20.84 6.91 -5.80
N ASN A 102 20.58 7.65 -6.87
CA ASN A 102 20.00 7.19 -8.14
C ASN A 102 18.48 6.94 -8.15
N ARG A 103 17.68 7.92 -7.70
CA ARG A 103 16.22 7.93 -7.84
C ARG A 103 15.82 8.39 -9.25
N ARG A 104 14.87 7.72 -9.92
CA ARG A 104 14.33 8.19 -11.23
C ARG A 104 13.52 9.47 -11.03
N VAL A 105 13.61 10.43 -11.95
CA VAL A 105 12.81 11.67 -11.94
C VAL A 105 11.80 11.69 -13.09
N PRO A 106 10.55 12.16 -12.88
CA PRO A 106 9.63 12.41 -13.99
C PRO A 106 10.03 13.70 -14.72
N SER A 107 9.99 13.70 -16.05
CA SER A 107 10.24 14.87 -16.89
C SER A 107 9.26 16.03 -16.61
N ARG A 108 8.02 15.71 -16.22
CA ARG A 108 6.95 16.68 -15.95
C ARG A 108 6.09 16.27 -14.75
N ILE A 109 5.79 17.24 -13.88
CA ILE A 109 4.83 17.16 -12.78
C ILE A 109 3.69 18.12 -13.12
N ILE A 110 2.53 17.59 -13.47
CA ILE A 110 1.39 18.31 -14.05
C ILE A 110 0.24 18.32 -13.04
N ILE A 111 -0.41 19.46 -12.83
CA ILE A 111 -1.61 19.55 -11.97
C ILE A 111 -2.81 18.94 -12.70
N CYS A 112 -3.60 18.12 -12.00
CA CYS A 112 -4.68 17.34 -12.60
C CYS A 112 -6.05 18.00 -12.39
N ASP A 113 -6.42 18.95 -13.25
CA ASP A 113 -7.71 19.67 -13.20
C ASP A 113 -8.93 18.74 -13.18
N LYS A 114 -8.82 17.55 -13.80
CA LYS A 114 -9.88 16.55 -13.87
C LYS A 114 -9.84 15.50 -12.75
N PHE A 115 -9.09 15.74 -11.67
CA PHE A 115 -8.92 14.75 -10.60
C PHE A 115 -10.23 14.42 -9.87
N PHE A 116 -10.94 15.45 -9.41
CA PHE A 116 -12.22 15.30 -8.70
C PHE A 116 -13.29 14.67 -9.60
N ALA A 117 -13.45 15.13 -10.84
CA ALA A 117 -14.37 14.54 -11.82
C ALA A 117 -14.06 13.05 -12.13
N LYS A 118 -12.80 12.61 -12.02
CA LYS A 118 -12.44 11.18 -12.11
C LYS A 118 -12.82 10.40 -10.84
N GLN A 119 -12.84 11.01 -9.66
CA GLN A 119 -13.29 10.37 -8.42
C GLN A 119 -14.82 10.31 -8.31
N GLU A 120 -15.52 11.34 -8.78
CA GLU A 120 -16.99 11.43 -8.82
C GLU A 120 -17.66 10.21 -9.51
N ALA A 121 -16.96 9.56 -10.45
CA ALA A 121 -17.41 8.31 -11.07
C ALA A 121 -17.57 7.15 -10.06
N VAL A 122 -16.78 7.12 -8.98
CA VAL A 122 -16.94 6.16 -7.88
C VAL A 122 -18.17 6.51 -7.04
N TRP A 123 -18.37 7.80 -6.76
CA TRP A 123 -19.51 8.29 -5.98
C TRP A 123 -20.84 8.06 -6.67
N ARG A 124 -20.91 8.23 -7.99
CA ARG A 124 -22.11 7.87 -8.78
C ARG A 124 -22.49 6.40 -8.59
N ILE A 125 -21.54 5.47 -8.69
CA ILE A 125 -21.80 4.03 -8.47
C ILE A 125 -22.27 3.76 -7.03
N LEU A 126 -21.70 4.41 -6.01
CA LEU A 126 -22.18 4.25 -4.62
C LEU A 126 -23.59 4.82 -4.42
N ASN A 127 -23.90 5.96 -5.04
CA ASN A 127 -25.21 6.61 -4.94
C ASN A 127 -26.31 5.81 -5.67
N ASP A 128 -25.96 5.07 -6.72
CA ASP A 128 -26.85 4.10 -7.39
C ASP A 128 -27.18 2.88 -6.50
N HIS A 129 -26.54 2.70 -5.34
CA HIS A 129 -26.73 1.59 -4.40
C HIS A 129 -27.18 2.06 -3.00
N PRO A 130 -28.40 2.64 -2.85
CA PRO A 130 -28.86 3.25 -1.59
C PRO A 130 -28.96 2.28 -0.41
N LEU A 131 -29.13 0.97 -0.66
CA LEU A 131 -29.15 -0.05 0.40
C LEU A 131 -27.84 -0.12 1.18
N PHE A 132 -26.69 0.05 0.50
CA PHE A 132 -25.38 0.09 1.13
C PHE A 132 -25.23 1.35 2.00
N LEU A 133 -25.66 2.51 1.47
CA LEU A 133 -25.58 3.79 2.19
C LEU A 133 -26.42 3.80 3.48
N MET A 134 -27.59 3.15 3.46
CA MET A 134 -28.54 3.11 4.58
C MET A 134 -28.30 1.98 5.60
N LYS A 135 -27.43 1.01 5.31
CA LYS A 135 -27.15 -0.11 6.22
C LYS A 135 -26.26 0.34 7.39
N LYS A 136 -26.71 0.11 8.63
CA LYS A 136 -25.94 0.37 9.86
C LYS A 136 -24.85 -0.70 10.06
N GLN A 137 -23.72 -0.55 9.39
CA GLN A 137 -22.61 -1.51 9.40
C GLN A 137 -21.25 -0.92 9.79
N PHE A 138 -21.16 0.41 9.92
CA PHE A 138 -19.90 1.10 10.18
C PHE A 138 -19.69 1.42 11.67
N PRO A 139 -18.44 1.58 12.14
CA PRO A 139 -18.12 1.88 13.53
C PRO A 139 -18.96 3.00 14.15
N SER A 140 -19.26 2.86 15.43
CA SER A 140 -20.01 3.86 16.19
C SER A 140 -19.19 5.11 16.47
N LYS A 141 -19.88 6.23 16.76
CA LYS A 141 -19.22 7.48 17.16
C LYS A 141 -18.34 7.27 18.40
N HIS A 142 -18.82 6.51 19.39
CA HIS A 142 -18.05 6.16 20.58
C HIS A 142 -16.76 5.37 20.25
N GLN A 143 -16.79 4.45 19.26
CA GLN A 143 -15.59 3.72 18.83
C GLN A 143 -14.53 4.65 18.21
N LEU A 144 -14.95 5.60 17.36
CA LEU A 144 -14.04 6.58 16.75
C LEU A 144 -13.51 7.60 17.78
N GLU A 145 -14.33 8.00 18.75
CA GLU A 145 -13.88 8.82 19.89
C GLU A 145 -12.86 8.10 20.79
N TYR A 146 -12.98 6.78 20.95
CA TYR A 146 -11.97 5.98 21.65
C TYR A 146 -10.63 6.00 20.91
N VAL A 147 -10.62 5.82 19.58
CA VAL A 147 -9.41 5.96 18.75
C VAL A 147 -8.78 7.35 18.95
N CYS A 148 -9.57 8.42 18.92
CA CYS A 148 -9.11 9.79 19.17
C CYS A 148 -8.43 9.99 20.54
N LYS A 149 -8.83 9.22 21.57
CA LYS A 149 -8.23 9.26 22.91
C LYS A 149 -6.90 8.52 23.00
N VAL A 150 -6.71 7.47 22.21
CA VAL A 150 -5.50 6.62 22.19
C VAL A 150 -4.38 7.23 21.34
N LEU A 151 -4.71 8.00 20.30
CA LEU A 151 -3.73 8.58 19.38
C LEU A 151 -2.77 9.59 20.05
N SER A 152 -1.47 9.36 19.85
CA SER A 152 -0.38 10.21 20.33
C SER A 152 -0.13 11.41 19.42
N PRO A 153 0.48 12.50 19.94
CA PRO A 153 0.94 13.62 19.09
C PRO A 153 2.05 13.19 18.12
N ILE A 154 2.04 13.78 16.93
CA ILE A 154 2.98 13.48 15.85
C ILE A 154 4.32 14.20 16.09
N THR A 155 5.39 13.43 16.28
CA THR A 155 6.78 13.90 16.41
C THR A 155 7.69 13.43 15.26
N ALA A 156 7.31 12.36 14.58
CA ALA A 156 8.04 11.73 13.47
C ALA A 156 7.09 11.07 12.44
N GLU A 157 7.64 10.64 11.31
CA GLU A 157 6.95 9.87 10.27
C GLU A 157 6.33 8.56 10.80
N SER A 158 6.93 7.94 11.83
CA SER A 158 6.38 6.75 12.49
C SER A 158 5.04 7.02 13.18
N ASP A 159 4.92 8.18 13.82
CA ASP A 159 3.72 8.58 14.56
C ASP A 159 2.62 8.98 13.58
N LEU A 160 2.98 9.71 12.51
CA LEU A 160 2.07 10.02 11.41
C LEU A 160 1.54 8.75 10.74
N ARG A 161 2.39 7.74 10.52
CA ARG A 161 1.95 6.44 9.98
C ARG A 161 0.95 5.74 10.90
N TYR A 162 1.20 5.72 12.22
CA TYR A 162 0.25 5.12 13.17
C TYR A 162 -1.08 5.90 13.18
N TYR A 163 -1.00 7.23 13.14
CA TYR A 163 -2.14 8.12 13.03
C TYR A 163 -2.99 7.82 11.78
N GLU A 164 -2.40 7.90 10.58
CA GLU A 164 -3.07 7.64 9.30
C GLU A 164 -3.67 6.23 9.21
N ARG A 165 -2.97 5.24 9.78
CA ARG A 165 -3.47 3.87 9.82
C ARG A 165 -4.82 3.79 10.52
N GLU A 166 -4.96 4.42 11.68
CA GLU A 166 -6.18 4.36 12.47
C GLU A 166 -7.27 5.34 12.00
N THR A 167 -6.90 6.52 11.51
CA THR A 167 -7.86 7.56 11.10
C THR A 167 -8.37 7.42 9.68
N VAL A 168 -7.57 6.86 8.76
CA VAL A 168 -7.91 6.74 7.33
C VAL A 168 -7.85 5.30 6.83
N GLU A 169 -6.71 4.63 6.94
CA GLU A 169 -6.47 3.36 6.22
C GLU A 169 -7.37 2.22 6.72
N ASN A 170 -7.48 2.03 8.03
CA ASN A 170 -8.38 1.03 8.62
C ASN A 170 -9.86 1.34 8.31
N GLN A 171 -10.23 2.62 8.15
CA GLN A 171 -11.59 3.03 7.81
C GLN A 171 -11.90 2.75 6.33
N VAL A 172 -10.96 3.06 5.42
CA VAL A 172 -11.05 2.72 4.00
C VAL A 172 -11.07 1.20 3.80
N ARG A 173 -10.25 0.44 4.54
CA ARG A 173 -10.26 -1.03 4.54
C ARG A 173 -11.65 -1.58 4.85
N ASN A 174 -12.24 -1.14 5.97
CA ASN A 174 -13.57 -1.55 6.40
C ASN A 174 -14.64 -1.25 5.33
N ILE A 175 -14.60 -0.06 4.71
CA ILE A 175 -15.50 0.27 3.59
C ILE A 175 -15.30 -0.68 2.40
N VAL A 176 -14.05 -0.93 1.98
CA VAL A 176 -13.76 -1.79 0.82
C VAL A 176 -14.13 -3.25 1.11
N ASP A 177 -13.89 -3.75 2.32
CA ASP A 177 -14.31 -5.10 2.72
C ASP A 177 -15.84 -5.23 2.66
N GLN A 178 -16.59 -4.25 3.18
CA GLN A 178 -18.06 -4.21 3.06
C GLN A 178 -18.56 -4.05 1.60
N ILE A 179 -17.81 -3.37 0.73
CA ILE A 179 -18.09 -3.31 -0.72
C ILE A 179 -17.85 -4.66 -1.40
N THR A 180 -16.81 -5.40 -0.99
CA THR A 180 -16.49 -6.74 -1.51
C THR A 180 -17.46 -7.82 -1.02
N GLU A 181 -18.10 -7.63 0.13
CA GLU A 181 -19.18 -8.49 0.63
C GLU A 181 -20.50 -8.32 -0.14
N ASP A 182 -20.80 -7.13 -0.67
CA ASP A 182 -21.97 -6.88 -1.52
C ASP A 182 -21.68 -7.28 -2.97
N ILE A 183 -22.31 -8.36 -3.42
CA ILE A 183 -22.15 -8.90 -4.80
C ILE A 183 -22.44 -7.84 -5.86
N SER A 184 -23.47 -7.01 -5.65
CA SER A 184 -23.92 -6.00 -6.63
C SER A 184 -22.86 -4.91 -6.80
N LEU A 185 -22.35 -4.37 -5.69
CA LEU A 185 -21.31 -3.34 -5.70
C LEU A 185 -19.97 -3.89 -6.19
N LYS A 186 -19.63 -5.12 -5.79
CA LYS A 186 -18.43 -5.82 -6.26
C LYS A 186 -18.43 -5.99 -7.78
N GLU A 187 -19.55 -6.40 -8.36
CA GLU A 187 -19.71 -6.51 -9.82
C GLU A 187 -19.71 -5.14 -10.49
N ALA A 188 -20.44 -4.15 -9.94
CA ALA A 188 -20.49 -2.79 -10.48
C ALA A 188 -19.13 -2.07 -10.52
N PHE A 189 -18.29 -2.28 -9.50
CA PHE A 189 -16.90 -1.82 -9.49
C PHE A 189 -15.92 -2.77 -10.19
N GLY A 190 -16.32 -3.99 -10.54
CA GLY A 190 -15.40 -5.01 -11.07
C GLY A 190 -14.32 -5.44 -10.07
N LEU A 191 -14.57 -5.32 -8.76
CA LEU A 191 -13.61 -5.63 -7.72
C LEU A 191 -13.42 -7.14 -7.54
N ARG A 192 -12.18 -7.50 -7.24
CA ARG A 192 -11.76 -8.84 -6.82
C ARG A 192 -11.04 -8.68 -5.49
N GLY A 193 -10.98 -9.77 -4.72
CA GLY A 193 -10.24 -9.78 -3.47
C GLY A 193 -10.68 -8.80 -2.39
N SER A 194 -9.87 -8.74 -1.33
CA SER A 194 -9.89 -7.72 -0.28
C SER A 194 -8.64 -6.81 -0.41
N ILE A 195 -8.50 -5.82 0.48
CA ILE A 195 -7.29 -4.98 0.54
C ILE A 195 -6.53 -5.11 1.86
N THR A 196 -5.20 -5.08 1.77
CA THR A 196 -4.31 -4.99 2.94
C THR A 196 -3.41 -3.76 2.84
N PHE A 197 -3.01 -3.24 3.99
CA PHE A 197 -2.13 -2.07 4.13
C PHE A 197 -0.88 -2.54 4.85
N ASP A 198 0.22 -2.73 4.10
CA ASP A 198 1.37 -3.47 4.59
C ASP A 198 2.73 -2.79 4.34
N SER A 199 3.67 -3.15 5.22
CA SER A 199 5.09 -2.87 5.11
C SER A 199 5.77 -4.02 4.38
N HIS A 200 6.68 -3.73 3.44
CA HIS A 200 7.42 -4.76 2.68
C HIS A 200 8.18 -5.76 3.55
N THR A 201 8.46 -5.40 4.81
CA THR A 201 9.10 -6.26 5.80
C THR A 201 8.28 -7.49 6.19
N ASN A 202 6.95 -7.47 6.00
CA ASN A 202 6.05 -8.46 6.60
C ASN A 202 5.53 -9.51 5.59
N VAL A 203 5.47 -9.17 4.30
CA VAL A 203 4.87 -10.03 3.25
C VAL A 203 5.80 -11.21 2.86
N GLY A 204 7.06 -11.21 3.32
CA GLY A 204 8.09 -12.18 2.93
C GLY A 204 8.41 -13.29 3.94
N CYS A 205 7.74 -13.36 5.09
CA CYS A 205 8.03 -14.36 6.12
C CYS A 205 6.75 -14.80 6.85
N PRO A 206 6.32 -16.07 6.74
CA PRO A 206 5.30 -16.62 7.63
C PRO A 206 5.84 -16.61 9.06
N GLN A 207 5.33 -15.71 9.89
CA GLN A 207 5.71 -15.64 11.30
C GLN A 207 4.83 -16.59 12.12
N GLU A 208 5.16 -17.87 12.09
CA GLU A 208 4.61 -18.80 13.08
C GLU A 208 5.11 -18.42 14.50
N SER A 209 4.17 -18.47 15.44
CA SER A 209 4.37 -18.69 16.88
C SER A 209 5.42 -17.85 17.64
N LEU A 210 5.06 -16.62 18.02
CA LEU A 210 5.54 -15.99 19.26
C LEU A 210 4.40 -15.38 20.10
N LEU A 211 3.35 -16.16 20.37
CA LEU A 211 2.33 -15.87 21.41
C LEU A 211 1.87 -17.14 22.15
N SER A 212 2.78 -17.77 22.89
CA SER A 212 2.53 -18.51 24.14
C SER A 212 3.86 -19.02 24.72
N GLY A 213 4.11 -18.99 26.03
CA GLY A 213 3.34 -18.35 27.09
C GLY A 213 4.16 -18.24 28.39
N GLU A 214 3.53 -17.60 29.38
CA GLU A 214 3.77 -17.73 30.83
C GLU A 214 5.16 -17.39 31.38
N GLY A 215 5.19 -16.43 32.31
CA GLY A 215 6.38 -16.11 33.09
C GLY A 215 6.47 -16.90 34.39
N LYS A 216 7.69 -17.06 34.91
CA LYS A 216 7.94 -17.01 36.35
C LYS A 216 9.38 -16.67 36.70
N ASP A 217 9.50 -16.18 37.93
CA ASP A 217 10.65 -16.15 38.82
C ASP A 217 11.85 -15.24 38.51
N LEU A 218 11.77 -14.09 39.17
CA LEU A 218 12.88 -13.35 39.79
C LEU A 218 13.93 -14.28 40.42
N SER A 219 15.21 -14.04 40.15
CA SER A 219 16.27 -14.24 41.16
C SER A 219 17.48 -13.34 40.90
N ILE A 220 18.27 -13.12 41.95
CA ILE A 220 19.28 -12.06 42.06
C ILE A 220 20.69 -12.61 41.82
N ASN A 221 21.59 -11.74 41.35
CA ASN A 221 23.03 -11.97 41.14
C ASN A 221 23.72 -12.78 42.25
N SER A 222 24.71 -13.59 41.86
CA SER A 222 26.02 -13.59 42.54
C SER A 222 27.13 -14.12 41.64
N GLU A 223 28.29 -13.46 41.66
CA GLU A 223 29.51 -13.90 40.99
C GLU A 223 30.31 -14.86 41.91
N THR A 224 30.96 -15.88 41.35
CA THR A 224 32.32 -16.27 41.78
C THR A 224 33.02 -17.17 40.76
N ALA A 225 34.27 -16.85 40.45
CA ALA A 225 35.22 -17.66 39.65
C ALA A 225 36.14 -18.47 40.62
N PRO A 226 37.14 -19.32 40.22
CA PRO A 226 37.94 -19.24 38.99
C PRO A 226 38.51 -20.53 38.31
N SER A 227 38.72 -20.41 36.98
CA SER A 227 39.92 -20.81 36.20
C SER A 227 40.49 -22.26 36.20
N ALA A 228 40.50 -22.87 35.00
CA ALA A 228 41.63 -23.72 34.53
C ALA A 228 41.77 -23.68 32.98
N LYS A 229 43.03 -23.61 32.49
CA LYS A 229 43.46 -23.26 31.12
C LYS A 229 43.40 -24.42 30.09
N ALA A 230 43.07 -24.15 28.81
CA ALA A 230 43.81 -24.67 27.63
C ALA A 230 43.40 -24.11 26.22
N LYS A 231 44.25 -23.24 25.66
CA LYS A 231 44.69 -23.12 24.23
C LYS A 231 43.72 -23.33 23.03
N SER A 232 43.22 -22.19 22.53
CA SER A 232 43.35 -21.70 21.13
C SER A 232 43.01 -22.58 19.89
N ARG A 233 41.99 -22.14 19.13
CA ARG A 233 42.08 -21.97 17.67
C ARG A 233 41.11 -20.87 17.20
N GLY A 234 41.52 -20.05 16.22
CA GLY A 234 40.97 -18.71 16.01
C GLY A 234 39.53 -18.64 15.51
N GLN A 235 38.71 -17.79 16.15
CA GLN A 235 37.43 -17.36 15.61
C GLN A 235 37.67 -16.37 14.45
N LYS A 236 37.17 -16.70 13.25
CA LYS A 236 36.87 -15.67 12.26
C LYS A 236 35.85 -14.71 12.88
N LYS A 237 36.10 -13.40 12.82
CA LYS A 237 35.06 -12.39 13.06
C LYS A 237 33.89 -12.73 12.12
N LYS A 238 32.74 -13.10 12.68
CA LYS A 238 31.47 -12.89 11.97
C LYS A 238 31.28 -11.37 11.93
N GLU A 239 31.52 -10.76 10.78
CA GLU A 239 30.94 -9.46 10.52
C GLU A 239 29.42 -9.56 10.72
N PRO A 240 28.77 -8.59 11.39
CA PRO A 240 27.32 -8.55 11.39
C PRO A 240 26.89 -8.42 9.94
N THR A 241 26.17 -9.42 9.42
CA THR A 241 25.53 -9.33 8.11
C THR A 241 24.70 -8.07 8.11
N ALA A 242 25.04 -7.13 7.21
CA ALA A 242 24.39 -5.85 7.10
C ALA A 242 22.94 -6.06 6.65
N VAL A 243 22.04 -6.23 7.63
CA VAL A 243 20.60 -6.09 7.42
C VAL A 243 20.40 -4.68 6.88
N THR A 244 19.86 -4.59 5.67
CA THR A 244 19.66 -3.35 4.91
C THR A 244 18.63 -2.45 5.59
N ARG A 245 19.06 -1.73 6.63
CA ARG A 245 18.26 -0.76 7.41
C ARG A 245 17.72 0.43 6.60
N GLY A 246 17.93 0.48 5.28
CA GLY A 246 17.43 1.53 4.38
C GLY A 246 16.15 1.19 3.60
N GLN A 247 15.51 0.03 3.85
CA GLN A 247 14.23 -0.35 3.21
C GLN A 247 12.99 -0.17 4.13
N ALA A 248 13.16 0.37 5.34
CA ALA A 248 12.14 0.32 6.40
C ALA A 248 10.93 1.28 6.23
N ASP A 249 11.03 2.30 5.37
CA ASP A 249 10.10 3.45 5.35
C ASP A 249 9.16 3.48 4.13
N ARG A 250 8.95 2.35 3.46
CA ARG A 250 8.16 2.25 2.21
C ARG A 250 6.89 1.43 2.40
N PHE A 251 5.74 2.02 2.08
CA PHE A 251 4.42 1.43 2.36
C PHE A 251 3.58 1.30 1.10
N CYS A 252 2.73 0.26 1.05
CA CYS A 252 1.90 -0.02 -0.12
C CYS A 252 0.55 -0.58 0.31
N ILE A 253 -0.50 -0.18 -0.39
CA ILE A 253 -1.80 -0.87 -0.37
C ILE A 253 -1.71 -2.03 -1.35
N TYR A 254 -2.11 -3.22 -0.91
CA TYR A 254 -2.14 -4.45 -1.67
C TYR A 254 -3.58 -4.88 -1.93
N HIS A 255 -3.81 -5.40 -3.14
CA HIS A 255 -4.98 -6.17 -3.52
C HIS A 255 -4.67 -7.65 -3.30
N GLN A 256 -5.50 -8.35 -2.52
CA GLN A 256 -5.37 -9.78 -2.26
C GLN A 256 -6.39 -10.60 -3.09
N ASP A 257 -5.99 -11.12 -4.26
CA ASP A 257 -6.81 -11.98 -5.12
C ASP A 257 -6.50 -13.47 -4.80
N GLY A 258 -7.09 -13.97 -3.71
CA GLY A 258 -6.79 -15.30 -3.17
C GLY A 258 -5.40 -15.35 -2.49
N ASP A 259 -4.45 -16.07 -3.10
CA ASP A 259 -3.05 -16.10 -2.65
C ASP A 259 -2.24 -14.89 -3.18
N ASP A 260 -2.71 -14.27 -4.27
CA ASP A 260 -1.93 -13.29 -5.03
C ASP A 260 -1.98 -11.92 -4.32
N HIS A 261 -0.83 -11.45 -3.82
CA HIS A 261 -0.69 -10.13 -3.20
C HIS A 261 -0.12 -9.15 -4.25
N ILE A 262 -0.97 -8.27 -4.78
CA ILE A 262 -0.65 -7.38 -5.90
C ILE A 262 -0.56 -5.92 -5.39
N PRO A 263 0.57 -5.22 -5.54
CA PRO A 263 0.68 -3.82 -5.11
C PRO A 263 -0.23 -2.92 -5.97
N ALA A 264 -0.99 -2.03 -5.32
CA ALA A 264 -1.95 -1.13 -5.97
C ALA A 264 -1.61 0.35 -5.81
N ILE A 265 -1.27 0.79 -4.58
CA ILE A 265 -0.97 2.20 -4.26
C ILE A 265 0.30 2.31 -3.43
N ALA A 266 1.25 3.14 -3.86
CA ALA A 266 2.43 3.50 -3.05
C ALA A 266 2.14 4.70 -2.12
N ILE A 267 2.58 4.65 -0.87
CA ILE A 267 2.39 5.74 0.10
C ILE A 267 3.74 6.26 0.59
N GLU A 268 3.88 7.59 0.66
CA GLU A 268 5.03 8.31 1.20
C GLU A 268 4.57 9.26 2.31
N TYR A 269 4.85 8.95 3.58
CA TYR A 269 4.52 9.84 4.70
C TYR A 269 5.64 10.86 4.91
N LYS A 270 5.30 12.14 5.06
CA LYS A 270 6.22 13.18 5.53
C LYS A 270 5.63 13.87 6.74
N ALA A 271 6.38 13.91 7.84
CA ALA A 271 5.93 14.61 9.04
C ALA A 271 5.64 16.10 8.72
N PRO A 272 4.53 16.68 9.20
CA PRO A 272 4.10 18.03 8.79
C PRO A 272 5.10 19.15 9.13
N HIS A 273 6.02 18.95 10.08
CA HIS A 273 7.11 19.89 10.35
C HIS A 273 8.24 19.83 9.30
N LYS A 274 8.34 18.76 8.48
CA LYS A 274 9.31 18.63 7.38
C LYS A 274 8.76 19.19 6.07
N LEU A 275 7.47 19.01 5.81
CA LEU A 275 6.73 19.56 4.66
C LEU A 275 5.39 20.11 5.12
N THR A 276 5.20 21.43 5.08
CA THR A 276 3.97 22.06 5.56
C THR A 276 2.89 22.12 4.48
N GLN A 277 1.62 22.19 4.90
CA GLN A 277 0.47 22.45 4.00
C GLN A 277 0.69 23.69 3.12
N ALA A 278 1.28 24.76 3.69
CA ALA A 278 1.55 26.00 2.96
C ALA A 278 2.65 25.84 1.90
N GLU A 279 3.67 25.02 2.17
CA GLU A 279 4.70 24.65 1.20
C GLU A 279 4.13 23.79 0.07
N MET A 280 3.24 22.83 0.37
CA MET A 280 2.54 22.02 -0.62
C MET A 280 1.68 22.89 -1.55
N THR A 281 0.87 23.80 -0.98
CA THR A 281 0.00 24.73 -1.71
C THR A 281 0.81 25.74 -2.56
N THR A 282 2.00 26.13 -2.11
CA THR A 282 2.84 27.11 -2.83
C THR A 282 3.71 26.45 -3.90
N GLY A 283 4.16 25.21 -3.67
CA GLY A 283 4.94 24.43 -4.64
C GLY A 283 4.10 23.93 -5.81
N LEU A 284 2.84 23.53 -5.59
CA LEU A 284 1.93 23.00 -6.62
C LEU A 284 0.94 24.04 -7.16
N ARG A 285 1.40 25.26 -7.44
CA ARG A 285 0.58 26.27 -8.13
C ARG A 285 0.55 26.10 -9.65
N GLU A 286 1.60 25.53 -10.24
CA GLU A 286 1.77 25.37 -11.69
C GLU A 286 2.49 24.05 -12.02
N GLU A 287 2.55 23.68 -13.31
CA GLU A 287 3.41 22.59 -13.80
C GLU A 287 4.86 22.81 -13.36
N ILE A 288 5.49 21.76 -12.82
CA ILE A 288 6.92 21.73 -12.53
C ILE A 288 7.62 20.84 -13.55
N ARG A 289 8.70 21.33 -14.16
CA ARG A 289 9.63 20.55 -14.98
C ARG A 289 10.94 20.37 -14.24
N PRO A 290 11.16 19.26 -13.52
CA PRO A 290 12.32 19.07 -12.64
C PRO A 290 13.67 19.50 -13.24
N ALA A 291 14.00 19.04 -14.45
CA ALA A 291 15.27 19.35 -15.12
C ALA A 291 15.47 20.84 -15.50
N ARG A 292 14.38 21.62 -15.62
CA ARG A 292 14.43 23.05 -15.98
C ARG A 292 14.28 23.95 -14.77
N ASP A 293 13.32 23.63 -13.91
CA ASP A 293 12.78 24.52 -12.87
C ASP A 293 13.46 24.34 -11.51
N VAL A 294 14.15 23.21 -11.27
CA VAL A 294 14.56 22.80 -9.92
C VAL A 294 15.96 22.19 -9.85
N ILE A 295 16.26 21.21 -10.71
CA ILE A 295 17.53 20.49 -10.71
C ILE A 295 18.65 21.44 -11.17
N ASN A 296 19.73 21.49 -10.41
CA ASN A 296 20.90 22.36 -10.63
C ASN A 296 20.56 23.87 -10.68
N GLN A 297 19.40 24.28 -10.13
CA GLN A 297 19.03 25.67 -9.94
C GLN A 297 19.25 26.07 -8.47
N GLU A 298 19.69 27.30 -8.23
CA GLU A 298 19.86 27.87 -6.90
C GLU A 298 19.11 29.21 -6.79
N SER A 299 18.24 29.32 -5.78
CA SER A 299 17.53 30.55 -5.43
C SER A 299 17.00 30.45 -4.00
N ASP A 300 17.10 31.55 -3.25
CA ASP A 300 16.53 31.69 -1.90
C ASP A 300 15.05 32.14 -1.92
N ASP A 301 14.44 32.29 -3.10
CA ASP A 301 13.02 32.64 -3.22
C ASP A 301 12.11 31.57 -2.58
N VAL A 302 11.04 32.03 -1.93
CA VAL A 302 10.08 31.21 -1.21
C VAL A 302 9.34 30.26 -2.16
N ILE A 303 8.91 30.75 -3.33
CA ILE A 303 8.16 29.93 -4.30
C ILE A 303 9.09 28.87 -4.90
N PHE A 304 10.33 29.25 -5.25
CA PHE A 304 11.36 28.29 -5.69
C PHE A 304 11.62 27.22 -4.63
N CYS A 305 11.83 27.61 -3.37
CA CYS A 305 12.09 26.68 -2.27
C CYS A 305 10.91 25.70 -2.04
N CYS A 306 9.66 26.18 -2.08
CA CYS A 306 8.47 25.34 -2.01
C CYS A 306 8.37 24.39 -3.22
N ARG A 307 8.58 24.88 -4.45
CA ARG A 307 8.63 24.04 -5.67
C ARG A 307 9.70 22.96 -5.56
N ARG A 308 10.89 23.29 -5.05
CA ARG A 308 12.01 22.34 -4.87
C ARG A 308 11.69 21.25 -3.85
N LEU A 309 11.14 21.61 -2.69
CA LEU A 309 10.70 20.65 -1.67
C LEU A 309 9.61 19.70 -2.21
N VAL A 310 8.59 20.24 -2.88
CA VAL A 310 7.47 19.43 -3.37
C VAL A 310 7.89 18.55 -4.56
N ALA A 311 8.71 19.06 -5.48
CA ALA A 311 9.28 18.26 -6.56
C ALA A 311 10.13 17.09 -6.02
N ALA A 312 10.90 17.32 -4.96
CA ALA A 312 11.74 16.28 -4.34
C ALA A 312 10.92 15.17 -3.67
N VAL A 313 9.84 15.49 -2.94
CA VAL A 313 8.97 14.46 -2.33
C VAL A 313 8.13 13.71 -3.38
N ILE A 314 7.62 14.39 -4.41
CA ILE A 314 6.93 13.72 -5.53
C ILE A 314 7.89 12.81 -6.28
N THR A 315 9.15 13.22 -6.48
CA THR A 315 10.19 12.39 -7.10
C THR A 315 10.58 11.19 -6.22
N GLN A 316 10.59 11.34 -4.89
CA GLN A 316 10.77 10.23 -3.97
C GLN A 316 9.68 9.17 -4.17
N LEU A 317 8.41 9.59 -4.10
CA LEU A 317 7.26 8.72 -4.29
C LEU A 317 7.25 8.10 -5.70
N PHE A 318 7.49 8.90 -6.75
CA PHE A 318 7.56 8.43 -8.14
C PHE A 318 8.61 7.34 -8.34
N SER A 319 9.85 7.53 -7.85
CA SER A 319 10.90 6.52 -8.00
C SER A 319 10.54 5.22 -7.29
N TYR A 320 9.76 5.28 -6.20
CA TYR A 320 9.25 4.12 -5.49
C TYR A 320 8.04 3.49 -6.20
N MET A 321 7.13 4.28 -6.79
CA MET A 321 6.02 3.82 -7.65
C MET A 321 6.53 3.06 -8.88
N VAL A 322 7.55 3.59 -9.55
CA VAL A 322 8.24 2.92 -10.67
C VAL A 322 8.84 1.59 -10.23
N GLN A 323 9.53 1.56 -9.08
CA GLN A 323 10.06 0.32 -8.49
C GLN A 323 8.95 -0.68 -8.14
N LYS A 324 7.81 -0.25 -7.56
CA LYS A 324 6.69 -1.16 -7.28
C LYS A 324 5.82 -1.48 -8.49
N ARG A 325 6.06 -0.85 -9.64
CA ARG A 325 5.29 -0.99 -10.88
C ARG A 325 3.80 -0.64 -10.70
N VAL A 326 3.52 0.42 -9.94
CA VAL A 326 2.16 0.95 -9.67
C VAL A 326 1.95 2.31 -10.32
N ARG A 327 0.73 2.56 -10.83
CA ARG A 327 0.35 3.87 -11.40
C ARG A 327 -0.13 4.88 -10.35
N TYR A 328 -0.59 4.41 -9.18
CA TYR A 328 -1.24 5.23 -8.16
C TYR A 328 -0.38 5.34 -6.91
N GLY A 329 -0.34 6.53 -6.31
CA GLY A 329 0.35 6.78 -5.06
C GLY A 329 -0.10 8.09 -4.42
N TYR A 330 0.24 8.32 -3.15
CA TYR A 330 0.05 9.63 -2.54
C TYR A 330 1.11 9.95 -1.48
N VAL A 331 1.40 11.25 -1.34
CA VAL A 331 2.17 11.81 -0.23
C VAL A 331 1.18 12.26 0.84
N CYS A 332 1.38 11.85 2.09
CA CYS A 332 0.54 12.28 3.21
C CYS A 332 1.35 13.04 4.28
N THR A 333 0.78 14.12 4.81
CA THR A 333 1.28 14.86 5.99
C THR A 333 0.31 14.86 7.18
N GLY A 334 -0.81 14.16 7.08
CA GLY A 334 -1.92 14.12 8.04
C GLY A 334 -2.89 15.30 7.90
N GLU A 335 -2.38 16.49 7.57
CA GLU A 335 -3.21 17.68 7.26
C GLU A 335 -3.54 17.81 5.76
N ALA A 336 -2.70 17.23 4.88
CA ALA A 336 -2.81 17.36 3.44
C ALA A 336 -2.29 16.13 2.69
N PHE A 337 -2.84 15.93 1.49
CA PHE A 337 -2.56 14.79 0.61
C PHE A 337 -2.18 15.28 -0.78
N ILE A 338 -1.04 14.82 -1.32
CA ILE A 338 -0.73 14.95 -2.76
C ILE A 338 -0.97 13.61 -3.40
N PHE A 339 -2.09 13.45 -4.09
CA PHE A 339 -2.36 12.28 -4.92
C PHE A 339 -1.53 12.36 -6.21
N VAL A 340 -0.88 11.26 -6.58
CA VAL A 340 0.01 11.13 -7.73
C VAL A 340 -0.45 9.97 -8.61
N TYR A 341 -0.65 10.25 -9.89
CA TYR A 341 -0.98 9.27 -10.91
C TYR A 341 0.06 9.33 -12.04
N ILE A 342 0.73 8.21 -12.32
CA ILE A 342 1.63 8.08 -13.47
C ILE A 342 0.81 7.63 -14.68
N SER A 343 0.99 8.34 -15.79
CA SER A 343 0.31 8.04 -17.05
C SER A 343 0.94 6.81 -17.74
N ASP A 344 0.38 6.38 -18.88
CA ASP A 344 1.01 5.32 -19.68
C ASP A 344 2.34 5.76 -20.33
N ASP A 345 2.56 7.07 -20.46
CA ASP A 345 3.90 7.66 -20.53
C ASP A 345 4.43 7.88 -19.09
N PRO A 346 5.47 7.15 -18.65
CA PRO A 346 6.04 7.30 -17.31
C PRO A 346 6.78 8.63 -17.11
N SER A 347 7.09 9.40 -18.17
CA SER A 347 7.77 10.69 -18.05
C SER A 347 6.91 11.78 -17.40
N SER A 348 5.58 11.60 -17.37
CA SER A 348 4.62 12.61 -16.95
C SER A 348 3.72 12.13 -15.80
N VAL A 349 3.84 12.78 -14.64
CA VAL A 349 2.97 12.53 -13.49
C VAL A 349 1.87 13.58 -13.37
N GLN A 350 0.66 13.13 -13.03
CA GLN A 350 -0.50 13.96 -12.73
C GLN A 350 -0.64 14.05 -11.20
N CYS A 351 -0.69 15.25 -10.65
CA CYS A 351 -0.78 15.52 -9.22
C CYS A 351 -2.05 16.30 -8.87
N ALA A 352 -2.65 15.97 -7.72
CA ALA A 352 -3.74 16.74 -7.13
C ALA A 352 -3.50 16.92 -5.63
N LEU A 353 -3.69 18.14 -5.13
CA LEU A 353 -3.57 18.48 -3.72
C LEU A 353 -4.96 18.50 -3.09
N CYS A 354 -5.19 17.66 -2.08
CA CYS A 354 -6.36 17.72 -1.22
C CYS A 354 -5.96 18.15 0.19
N ILE A 355 -6.81 18.97 0.79
CA ILE A 355 -6.70 19.48 2.15
C ILE A 355 -8.09 19.30 2.80
N PRO A 356 -8.35 18.15 3.45
CA PRO A 356 -9.69 17.85 3.98
C PRO A 356 -10.25 18.95 4.89
N GLY A 357 -9.43 19.56 5.75
CA GLY A 357 -9.83 20.66 6.64
C GLY A 357 -10.03 22.04 5.98
N ARG A 358 -9.99 22.13 4.65
CA ARG A 358 -10.37 23.32 3.86
C ARG A 358 -11.34 22.99 2.74
N ASP A 359 -11.27 21.78 2.21
CA ASP A 359 -12.08 21.31 1.09
C ASP A 359 -13.51 21.01 1.55
N VAL A 360 -13.68 20.45 2.75
CA VAL A 360 -14.99 20.23 3.40
C VAL A 360 -15.43 21.52 4.11
N LYS A 361 -16.62 22.06 3.78
CA LYS A 361 -17.10 23.35 4.31
C LYS A 361 -18.38 23.26 5.14
N GLY A 362 -19.19 22.23 4.92
CA GLY A 362 -20.43 21.93 5.63
C GLY A 362 -20.60 20.43 5.88
N THR A 363 -21.85 19.98 5.94
CA THR A 363 -22.24 18.59 6.23
C THR A 363 -23.02 17.93 5.09
N ASP A 364 -23.06 18.58 3.93
CA ASP A 364 -23.81 18.12 2.76
C ASP A 364 -23.08 16.92 2.11
N ASP A 365 -23.82 16.05 1.43
CA ASP A 365 -23.27 14.80 0.88
C ASP A 365 -22.14 15.03 -0.15
N ASP A 366 -22.22 16.13 -0.92
CA ASP A 366 -21.15 16.56 -1.84
C ASP A 366 -19.89 17.06 -1.10
N ASP A 367 -20.05 17.70 0.06
CA ASP A 367 -18.92 18.13 0.90
C ASP A 367 -18.26 16.93 1.58
N LEU A 368 -19.02 15.89 1.95
CA LEU A 368 -18.47 14.66 2.54
C LEU A 368 -17.57 13.86 1.58
N GLN A 369 -17.74 14.03 0.26
CA GLN A 369 -16.82 13.49 -0.75
C GLN A 369 -15.41 14.12 -0.66
N GLY A 370 -15.27 15.31 -0.07
CA GLY A 370 -14.00 16.00 0.16
C GLY A 370 -13.19 15.49 1.37
N THR A 371 -13.76 14.57 2.17
CA THR A 371 -13.08 14.01 3.36
C THR A 371 -11.89 13.11 2.98
N ALA A 372 -10.90 12.94 3.87
CA ALA A 372 -9.74 12.08 3.56
C ALA A 372 -10.14 10.63 3.26
N VAL A 373 -11.03 10.06 4.07
CA VAL A 373 -11.54 8.69 3.86
C VAL A 373 -12.25 8.57 2.51
N ALA A 374 -13.09 9.54 2.15
CA ALA A 374 -13.74 9.58 0.84
C ALA A 374 -12.73 9.65 -0.31
N GLN A 375 -11.77 10.59 -0.25
CA GLN A 375 -10.77 10.78 -1.30
C GLN A 375 -9.85 9.56 -1.46
N VAL A 376 -9.39 8.97 -0.35
CA VAL A 376 -8.54 7.77 -0.37
C VAL A 376 -9.34 6.53 -0.81
N LEU A 377 -10.61 6.38 -0.42
CA LEU A 377 -11.50 5.32 -0.90
C LEU A 377 -11.65 5.36 -2.43
N ALA A 378 -12.06 6.49 -2.99
CA ALA A 378 -12.28 6.62 -4.42
C ALA A 378 -10.97 6.50 -5.22
N PHE A 379 -9.84 6.96 -4.66
CA PHE A 379 -8.52 6.71 -5.25
C PHE A 379 -8.11 5.23 -5.18
N THR A 380 -8.46 4.53 -4.10
CA THR A 380 -8.21 3.08 -3.91
C THR A 380 -9.01 2.24 -4.90
N ILE A 381 -10.33 2.43 -4.99
CA ILE A 381 -11.18 1.71 -5.96
C ILE A 381 -10.66 1.91 -7.40
N ARG A 382 -10.23 3.12 -7.76
CA ARG A 382 -9.63 3.43 -9.07
C ARG A 382 -8.25 2.81 -9.31
N ALA A 383 -7.49 2.51 -8.26
CA ALA A 383 -6.22 1.79 -8.35
C ALA A 383 -6.45 0.29 -8.51
N LEU A 384 -7.35 -0.31 -7.73
CA LEU A 384 -7.70 -1.74 -7.77
C LEU A 384 -8.27 -2.16 -9.13
N THR A 385 -9.05 -1.28 -9.76
CA THR A 385 -9.66 -1.47 -11.08
C THR A 385 -8.74 -1.12 -12.25
N SER A 386 -7.53 -0.62 -11.99
CA SER A 386 -6.58 -0.26 -13.04
C SER A 386 -5.91 -1.51 -13.63
N PRO A 387 -5.73 -1.60 -14.96
CA PRO A 387 -4.97 -2.70 -15.55
C PRO A 387 -3.51 -2.67 -15.06
N PRO A 388 -2.81 -3.82 -14.94
CA PRO A 388 -1.39 -3.84 -14.60
C PRO A 388 -0.53 -2.98 -15.55
N VAL A 389 0.63 -2.50 -15.10
CA VAL A 389 1.58 -1.81 -16.00
C VAL A 389 2.31 -2.83 -16.88
N SER A 390 2.49 -2.48 -18.16
CA SER A 390 3.22 -3.30 -19.12
C SER A 390 4.72 -3.34 -18.80
N GLN A 391 5.44 -4.29 -19.38
CA GLN A 391 6.90 -4.32 -19.27
C GLN A 391 7.54 -3.14 -20.01
N GLN A 392 6.95 -2.70 -21.13
CA GLN A 392 7.35 -1.53 -21.92
C GLN A 392 7.29 -0.23 -21.10
N TRP A 393 6.30 -0.08 -20.22
CA TRP A 393 6.22 1.05 -19.30
C TRP A 393 7.43 1.10 -18.35
N SER A 394 7.88 -0.07 -17.87
CA SER A 394 9.08 -0.17 -17.03
C SER A 394 10.37 0.07 -17.82
N ASP A 395 10.46 -0.38 -19.08
CA ASP A 395 11.58 -0.04 -19.98
C ASP A 395 11.70 1.48 -20.17
N ALA A 396 10.58 2.15 -20.48
CA ALA A 396 10.54 3.61 -20.67
C ALA A 396 10.83 4.39 -19.38
N ALA A 397 10.42 3.87 -18.22
CA ALA A 397 10.71 4.48 -16.92
C ALA A 397 12.19 4.32 -16.50
N ASP A 398 12.88 3.27 -16.97
CA ASP A 398 14.31 3.05 -16.70
C ASP A 398 15.22 3.95 -17.56
N GLU A 399 14.71 4.40 -18.71
CA GLU A 399 15.36 5.37 -19.61
C GLU A 399 15.25 6.83 -19.11
N LEU A 400 14.55 7.09 -17.99
CA LEU A 400 14.42 8.42 -17.37
C LEU A 400 15.67 8.86 -16.58
N ASP A 401 15.83 10.18 -16.52
CA ASP A 401 16.87 10.88 -15.77
C ASP A 401 16.90 10.51 -14.28
N VAL A 402 18.02 10.86 -13.64
CA VAL A 402 18.27 10.61 -12.23
C VAL A 402 18.23 11.91 -11.43
N TRP A 403 17.49 11.90 -10.33
CA TRP A 403 17.49 12.99 -9.36
C TRP A 403 18.80 12.98 -8.54
N PRO A 404 19.58 14.08 -8.51
CA PRO A 404 20.97 14.05 -8.00
C PRO A 404 21.15 14.23 -6.49
N VAL A 405 20.13 14.67 -5.74
CA VAL A 405 20.27 15.16 -4.35
C VAL A 405 19.16 14.63 -3.44
N GLU A 406 19.42 14.24 -2.20
CA GLU A 406 18.37 13.67 -1.36
C GLU A 406 17.36 14.72 -0.84
N TYR A 407 16.13 14.28 -0.51
CA TYR A 407 15.13 15.16 0.09
C TYR A 407 15.63 15.81 1.40
N SER A 408 16.40 15.08 2.21
CA SER A 408 17.04 15.60 3.42
C SER A 408 18.07 16.69 3.10
N ASP A 409 18.88 16.50 2.06
CA ASP A 409 19.89 17.48 1.67
C ASP A 409 19.21 18.77 1.18
N ILE A 410 18.12 18.65 0.43
CA ILE A 410 17.28 19.77 -0.04
C ILE A 410 16.61 20.49 1.14
N LEU A 411 16.12 19.73 2.12
CA LEU A 411 15.52 20.23 3.35
C LEU A 411 16.54 21.07 4.14
N ASP A 412 17.74 20.54 4.37
CA ASP A 412 18.82 21.21 5.11
C ASP A 412 19.38 22.43 4.35
N GLN A 413 19.38 22.39 3.01
CA GLN A 413 19.76 23.51 2.15
C GLN A 413 18.67 24.58 2.01
N THR A 414 17.44 24.37 2.50
CA THR A 414 16.36 25.34 2.35
C THR A 414 16.45 26.41 3.44
N PRO A 415 16.60 27.71 3.12
CA PRO A 415 16.77 28.75 4.13
C PRO A 415 15.61 28.78 5.14
N PRO A 416 15.87 28.91 6.46
CA PRO A 416 14.82 29.02 7.48
C PRO A 416 13.88 30.23 7.32
N ALA A 417 14.23 31.19 6.46
CA ALA A 417 13.40 32.32 6.06
C ALA A 417 12.45 32.00 4.89
N ALA A 418 12.79 31.02 4.06
CA ALA A 418 11.97 30.54 2.93
C ALA A 418 11.01 29.40 3.33
N ARG A 419 11.17 28.82 4.53
CA ARG A 419 10.22 27.88 5.14
C ARG A 419 8.90 28.60 5.48
N LEU A 420 7.77 28.13 4.95
CA LEU A 420 6.45 28.67 5.31
C LEU A 420 5.98 28.03 6.61
N LYS A 421 6.29 28.70 7.71
CA LYS A 421 6.09 28.25 9.08
C LYS A 421 4.62 28.19 9.48
N HIS A 422 4.23 27.09 10.14
CA HIS A 422 3.29 27.21 11.27
C HIS A 422 4.08 27.90 12.41
N ALA A 423 3.51 28.92 13.04
CA ALA A 423 4.27 29.92 13.78
C ALA A 423 5.16 29.36 14.92
N SER A 424 6.50 29.59 14.83
CA SER A 424 7.42 30.09 15.90
C SER A 424 8.91 29.93 15.46
N PRO A 425 9.98 30.18 16.26
CA PRO A 425 10.98 31.20 15.89
C PRO A 425 12.24 30.62 15.24
N LEU A 426 13.18 31.49 14.89
CA LEU A 426 14.45 31.14 14.25
C LEU A 426 15.50 30.69 15.28
N TYR A 427 16.36 29.74 14.90
CA TYR A 427 17.75 29.74 15.39
C TYR A 427 18.73 29.87 14.22
N ARG A 428 19.70 30.76 14.36
CA ARG A 428 20.73 31.06 13.36
C ARG A 428 22.00 30.32 13.76
N GLY A 429 22.24 29.15 13.15
CA GLY A 429 23.42 28.34 13.41
C GLY A 429 24.72 29.05 13.01
N ARG A 430 25.42 29.64 13.99
CA ARG A 430 26.81 30.09 13.83
C ARG A 430 27.71 28.86 13.99
N ARG A 431 28.47 28.51 12.95
CA ARG A 431 29.47 27.43 13.03
C ARG A 431 30.50 27.78 14.12
N SER A 432 30.78 26.85 15.03
CA SER A 432 31.96 26.93 15.89
C SER A 432 33.12 26.21 15.20
N HIS A 433 34.27 26.87 15.11
CA HIS A 433 35.51 26.23 14.73
C HIS A 433 36.06 25.38 15.89
N ASN A 434 37.00 24.49 15.54
CA ASN A 434 37.71 23.57 16.44
C ASN A 434 38.25 24.26 17.70
N LEU A 435 37.94 23.73 18.89
CA LEU A 435 38.79 23.83 20.09
C LEU A 435 38.68 22.54 20.93
N SER A 436 39.76 22.26 21.67
CA SER A 436 40.05 20.98 22.34
C SER A 436 39.19 20.69 23.59
N PRO A 437 39.08 19.43 24.04
CA PRO A 437 38.22 19.06 25.16
C PRO A 437 38.92 19.23 26.51
N PHE A 438 38.38 20.02 27.45
CA PHE A 438 38.61 19.79 28.89
C PHE A 438 37.57 20.42 29.83
N ARG A 439 37.08 19.55 30.74
CA ARG A 439 36.71 19.74 32.16
C ARG A 439 35.67 20.78 32.60
N MET A 440 34.68 20.26 33.33
CA MET A 440 33.66 20.99 34.11
C MET A 440 34.21 21.76 35.32
N THR A 441 33.68 22.96 35.55
CA THR A 441 33.52 23.55 36.90
C THR A 441 32.27 24.44 36.95
N LEU A 442 31.47 24.30 38.00
CA LEU A 442 30.25 25.07 38.27
C LEU A 442 30.56 26.39 38.98
N ARG A 443 29.91 27.51 38.61
CA ARG A 443 29.17 28.41 39.53
C ARG A 443 28.48 29.61 38.86
N SER A 444 27.25 29.86 39.34
CA SER A 444 26.52 31.13 39.51
C SER A 444 27.07 32.46 38.98
N GLY A 445 26.22 33.29 38.35
CA GLY A 445 26.44 34.74 38.20
C GLY A 445 25.29 35.46 37.48
N CYS A 446 24.64 36.41 38.16
CA CYS A 446 23.40 37.05 37.71
C CYS A 446 23.56 38.34 36.87
N ARG A 447 22.58 38.55 35.97
CA ARG A 447 21.90 39.83 35.61
C ARG A 447 22.55 40.86 34.63
N PRO A 448 21.74 41.79 34.05
CA PRO A 448 21.97 42.36 32.72
C PRO A 448 21.98 43.91 32.63
N SER A 449 22.25 44.43 31.43
CA SER A 449 21.85 45.78 30.94
C SER A 449 21.98 45.76 29.40
N GLU A 450 20.93 45.81 28.58
CA GLU A 450 20.00 46.91 28.23
C GLU A 450 20.47 47.87 27.11
N ASN A 451 19.45 48.38 26.38
CA ASN A 451 19.41 49.56 25.51
C ASN A 451 20.06 49.56 24.10
N LYS A 452 19.23 49.10 23.15
CA LYS A 452 18.64 49.92 22.06
C LYS A 452 19.33 51.25 21.69
N ARG A 453 19.51 51.48 20.38
CA ARG A 453 19.10 52.73 19.69
C ARG A 453 18.83 52.49 18.19
N ARG A 454 18.10 53.42 17.58
CA ARG A 454 17.38 53.30 16.28
C ARG A 454 17.47 54.62 15.51
N ALA A 455 17.80 54.57 14.21
CA ALA A 455 17.48 55.55 13.17
C ALA A 455 17.72 54.85 11.80
N THR A 456 16.89 54.84 10.75
CA THR A 456 15.99 55.80 10.07
C THR A 456 16.68 56.87 9.21
N SER A 457 16.69 56.67 7.88
CA SER A 457 16.44 57.73 6.87
C SER A 457 16.40 57.15 5.44
N SER A 458 15.38 57.57 4.67
CA SER A 458 15.30 57.48 3.19
C SER A 458 15.99 58.72 2.56
N PRO A 459 16.12 58.95 1.22
CA PRO A 459 14.98 59.16 0.29
C PRO A 459 15.19 58.79 -1.23
N SER A 460 14.19 59.12 -2.06
CA SER A 460 14.00 58.91 -3.53
C SER A 460 14.76 59.95 -4.43
N PRO A 461 14.61 60.12 -5.79
CA PRO A 461 13.38 60.07 -6.65
C PRO A 461 13.52 59.56 -8.15
N SER A 462 12.48 59.82 -8.98
CA SER A 462 12.15 59.31 -10.35
C SER A 462 12.26 60.43 -11.46
N PRO A 463 11.62 60.46 -12.69
CA PRO A 463 10.87 59.49 -13.56
C PRO A 463 11.22 59.52 -15.12
N PRO A 464 10.35 59.74 -16.17
CA PRO A 464 10.25 58.87 -17.40
C PRO A 464 10.35 59.66 -18.77
N PRO A 465 9.86 59.23 -19.99
CA PRO A 465 8.43 59.02 -20.38
C PRO A 465 8.11 57.95 -21.49
N SER A 466 6.83 57.83 -21.89
CA SER A 466 6.28 57.01 -23.02
C SER A 466 6.06 57.85 -24.32
N PRO A 467 5.59 57.31 -25.49
CA PRO A 467 4.16 56.98 -25.74
C PRO A 467 3.86 55.84 -26.77
N SER A 468 2.60 55.75 -27.22
CA SER A 468 1.92 54.66 -27.97
C SER A 468 1.52 55.01 -29.43
N LEU A 469 1.10 54.01 -30.24
CA LEU A 469 -0.12 53.98 -31.12
C LEU A 469 -0.16 52.83 -32.19
N THR A 470 -1.35 52.53 -32.70
CA THR A 470 -1.76 51.57 -33.77
C THR A 470 -1.81 52.28 -35.18
N PRO A 471 -2.26 51.75 -36.38
CA PRO A 471 -3.22 50.65 -36.67
C PRO A 471 -3.11 49.83 -38.02
N HIS A 472 -4.19 49.06 -38.29
CA HIS A 472 -4.63 48.17 -39.41
C HIS A 472 -4.11 48.30 -40.88
N SER A 473 -4.05 47.15 -41.61
CA SER A 473 -4.78 46.86 -42.91
C SER A 473 -4.33 45.56 -43.63
N GLY A 474 -5.18 44.97 -44.52
CA GLY A 474 -4.86 43.86 -45.49
C GLY A 474 -4.82 44.39 -46.95
N PRO A 475 -5.09 43.63 -48.05
CA PRO A 475 -5.44 42.19 -48.25
C PRO A 475 -4.84 41.49 -49.54
N ARG A 476 -5.37 40.29 -49.95
CA ARG A 476 -5.18 39.53 -51.25
C ARG A 476 -3.85 38.74 -51.44
N GLY A 477 -3.75 37.61 -52.19
CA GLY A 477 -4.73 36.71 -52.85
C GLY A 477 -4.13 35.75 -53.94
N ARG A 478 -4.85 34.66 -54.30
CA ARG A 478 -4.60 33.58 -55.34
C ARG A 478 -3.52 32.51 -55.01
N ALA A 479 -3.74 31.17 -55.11
CA ALA A 479 -4.37 30.20 -56.06
C ALA A 479 -3.31 29.42 -56.90
N ARG A 480 -3.49 28.18 -57.42
CA ARG A 480 -4.68 27.45 -57.94
C ARG A 480 -4.41 25.92 -58.12
N ARG A 481 -5.46 25.08 -58.28
CA ARG A 481 -5.51 23.60 -58.56
C ARG A 481 -5.33 22.70 -57.32
N GLY A 482 -5.86 21.47 -57.27
CA GLY A 482 -6.90 20.77 -58.08
C GLY A 482 -7.23 19.42 -57.40
N GLY A 483 -8.49 19.01 -57.14
CA GLY A 483 -9.43 18.39 -58.09
C GLY A 483 -9.20 16.86 -58.17
N HIS A 484 -10.18 15.94 -58.07
CA HIS A 484 -11.65 16.06 -58.17
C HIS A 484 -12.32 14.72 -57.79
N ILE A 485 -13.46 14.70 -57.05
CA ILE A 485 -14.43 13.59 -56.98
C ILE A 485 -15.86 14.18 -56.96
N GLN A 486 -16.79 13.51 -57.65
CA GLN A 486 -18.23 13.78 -57.82
C GLN A 486 -19.05 12.69 -57.07
N SER A 487 -20.35 12.75 -56.73
CA SER A 487 -21.42 13.76 -56.85
C SER A 487 -22.62 13.40 -55.92
N ALA A 488 -23.44 14.40 -55.58
CA ALA A 488 -24.88 14.44 -55.17
C ALA A 488 -25.63 13.32 -54.39
N LYS A 489 -26.60 13.77 -53.56
CA LYS A 489 -27.59 13.00 -52.75
C LYS A 489 -28.94 12.77 -53.50
N PRO A 490 -29.93 12.05 -52.92
CA PRO A 490 -30.97 12.73 -52.10
C PRO A 490 -31.36 12.02 -50.77
N ARG A 491 -32.32 12.59 -50.04
CA ARG A 491 -32.89 12.15 -48.73
C ARG A 491 -34.05 11.15 -48.90
N GLU A 492 -34.29 10.31 -47.90
CA GLU A 492 -35.64 10.01 -47.38
C GLU A 492 -35.58 9.42 -45.94
N THR A 493 -36.73 9.23 -45.29
CA THR A 493 -36.90 9.02 -43.82
C THR A 493 -37.58 7.65 -43.48
N PRO A 494 -37.79 7.24 -42.20
CA PRO A 494 -37.52 5.87 -41.77
C PRO A 494 -38.70 4.87 -41.86
N GLY A 495 -38.37 3.58 -41.84
CA GLY A 495 -39.32 2.46 -41.67
C GLY A 495 -38.72 1.30 -40.86
N HIS A 496 -39.55 0.63 -40.07
CA HIS A 496 -39.21 -0.58 -39.31
C HIS A 496 -38.95 -1.80 -40.22
N GLY A 497 -38.12 -2.75 -39.75
CA GLY A 497 -38.00 -4.09 -40.33
C GLY A 497 -36.78 -4.86 -39.80
N GLU A 498 -36.99 -6.07 -39.30
CA GLU A 498 -35.95 -6.91 -38.69
C GLU A 498 -34.92 -7.43 -39.72
N GLY A 499 -33.67 -7.59 -39.30
CA GLY A 499 -32.58 -8.05 -40.15
C GLY A 499 -31.40 -8.61 -39.37
N THR A 500 -31.50 -9.86 -38.93
CA THR A 500 -30.50 -10.59 -38.13
C THR A 500 -29.19 -10.81 -38.90
N GLN A 501 -28.30 -9.82 -38.90
CA GLN A 501 -26.94 -9.98 -39.43
C GLN A 501 -26.00 -10.50 -38.34
N ARG A 502 -25.63 -11.78 -38.45
CA ARG A 502 -24.56 -12.39 -37.67
C ARG A 502 -23.25 -11.63 -37.89
N MET A 503 -22.75 -10.98 -36.85
CA MET A 503 -21.36 -10.52 -36.82
C MET A 503 -20.44 -11.76 -36.83
N PRO A 504 -19.35 -11.77 -37.62
CA PRO A 504 -18.39 -12.87 -37.59
C PRO A 504 -17.68 -12.92 -36.23
N ASN A 505 -17.51 -14.13 -35.68
CA ASN A 505 -16.86 -14.35 -34.39
C ASN A 505 -15.48 -13.64 -34.33
N ALA A 506 -15.40 -12.56 -33.57
CA ALA A 506 -14.14 -12.10 -33.04
C ALA A 506 -13.62 -13.19 -32.10
N ILE A 507 -12.52 -13.85 -32.46
CA ILE A 507 -11.85 -14.80 -31.57
C ILE A 507 -11.29 -13.96 -30.42
N GLU A 508 -11.91 -14.04 -29.25
CA GLU A 508 -11.35 -13.46 -28.04
C GLU A 508 -9.93 -13.99 -27.83
N THR A 509 -8.95 -13.09 -27.90
CA THR A 509 -7.56 -13.43 -27.63
C THR A 509 -7.40 -13.72 -26.13
N LEU A 510 -7.55 -14.99 -25.77
CA LEU A 510 -7.37 -15.50 -24.41
C LEU A 510 -6.09 -14.92 -23.78
N THR A 511 -6.28 -14.15 -22.71
CA THR A 511 -5.19 -13.59 -21.90
C THR A 511 -4.26 -14.69 -21.41
N ILE A 512 -2.96 -14.39 -21.28
CA ILE A 512 -1.98 -15.36 -20.76
C ILE A 512 -2.38 -15.97 -19.41
N LYS A 513 -3.10 -15.22 -18.56
CA LYS A 513 -3.65 -15.72 -17.29
C LYS A 513 -4.57 -16.94 -17.51
N THR A 514 -5.54 -16.86 -18.43
CA THR A 514 -6.53 -17.93 -18.65
C THR A 514 -6.06 -19.07 -19.55
N ARG A 515 -4.95 -18.91 -20.29
CA ARG A 515 -4.44 -19.99 -21.17
C ARG A 515 -4.01 -21.25 -20.40
N PRO A 516 -4.35 -22.46 -20.85
CA PRO A 516 -3.93 -23.70 -20.19
C PRO A 516 -2.42 -23.94 -20.34
N TYR A 517 -1.80 -24.55 -19.32
CA TYR A 517 -0.41 -24.99 -19.40
C TYR A 517 -0.26 -26.22 -20.31
N CYS A 518 0.93 -26.39 -20.90
CA CYS A 518 1.27 -27.59 -21.66
C CYS A 518 1.42 -28.81 -20.74
N SER A 519 1.08 -29.99 -21.26
CA SER A 519 1.28 -31.23 -20.52
C SER A 519 2.77 -31.51 -20.32
N GLN A 520 3.09 -32.19 -19.23
CA GLN A 520 4.44 -32.62 -18.87
C GLN A 520 5.07 -33.44 -20.02
N ARG A 521 4.27 -34.27 -20.70
CA ARG A 521 4.69 -35.08 -21.85
C ARG A 521 5.04 -34.24 -23.07
N CYS A 522 4.28 -33.18 -23.39
CA CYS A 522 4.63 -32.24 -24.47
C CYS A 522 5.96 -31.52 -24.20
N LEU A 523 6.24 -31.15 -22.95
CA LEU A 523 7.51 -30.48 -22.60
C LEU A 523 8.69 -31.47 -22.54
N LEU A 524 8.47 -32.75 -22.18
CA LEU A 524 9.45 -33.82 -22.39
C LEU A 524 9.73 -34.04 -23.88
N ALA A 525 8.70 -34.07 -24.73
CA ALA A 525 8.83 -34.22 -26.18
C ALA A 525 9.64 -33.07 -26.82
N LEU A 526 9.51 -31.85 -26.30
CA LEU A 526 10.34 -30.71 -26.69
C LEU A 526 11.81 -30.86 -26.24
N ARG A 527 12.06 -31.46 -25.06
CA ARG A 527 13.41 -31.70 -24.50
C ARG A 527 14.15 -32.82 -25.25
N ASP A 528 13.48 -33.94 -25.48
CA ASP A 528 14.08 -35.22 -25.89
C ASP A 528 13.72 -35.61 -27.35
N ASN A 529 12.93 -34.81 -28.06
CA ASN A 529 12.43 -35.03 -29.43
C ASN A 529 11.48 -36.24 -29.59
N THR A 530 10.92 -36.77 -28.50
CA THR A 530 9.92 -37.85 -28.52
C THR A 530 8.56 -37.39 -29.09
N PRO A 531 7.57 -38.27 -29.32
CA PRO A 531 6.26 -37.87 -29.83
C PRO A 531 5.52 -36.89 -28.89
N LEU A 532 4.82 -35.92 -29.48
CA LEU A 532 3.94 -34.99 -28.76
C LEU A 532 2.75 -35.72 -28.14
N ASP A 533 2.16 -35.14 -27.11
CA ASP A 533 1.01 -35.69 -26.39
C ASP A 533 -0.32 -35.13 -26.94
N PRO A 534 -1.17 -35.95 -27.58
CA PRO A 534 -2.43 -35.50 -28.18
C PRO A 534 -3.46 -34.99 -27.17
N THR A 535 -3.30 -35.29 -25.88
CA THR A 535 -4.22 -34.85 -24.82
C THR A 535 -3.95 -33.43 -24.33
N CYS A 536 -2.84 -32.82 -24.75
CA CYS A 536 -2.47 -31.47 -24.34
C CYS A 536 -3.40 -30.41 -24.97
N SER A 537 -3.94 -29.50 -24.16
CA SER A 537 -4.81 -28.40 -24.62
C SER A 537 -4.19 -27.47 -25.67
N ASN A 538 -2.85 -27.44 -25.79
CA ASN A 538 -2.11 -26.64 -26.76
C ASN A 538 -1.57 -27.47 -27.95
N TYR A 539 -1.96 -28.76 -28.08
CA TYR A 539 -1.44 -29.70 -29.09
C TYR A 539 -1.57 -29.20 -30.53
N GLU A 540 -2.68 -28.52 -30.85
CA GLU A 540 -2.94 -27.95 -32.18
C GLU A 540 -1.95 -26.84 -32.58
N ASP A 541 -1.37 -26.11 -31.62
CA ASP A 541 -0.27 -25.17 -31.92
C ASP A 541 1.06 -25.92 -32.09
N HIS A 542 1.33 -26.96 -31.29
CA HIS A 542 2.58 -27.71 -31.33
C HIS A 542 2.78 -28.51 -32.61
N ARG A 543 1.70 -29.05 -33.19
CA ARG A 543 1.76 -29.86 -34.42
C ARG A 543 2.10 -29.07 -35.69
N LYS A 544 1.92 -27.74 -35.67
CA LYS A 544 2.22 -26.86 -36.82
C LYS A 544 3.72 -26.80 -37.11
N HIS A 545 4.53 -26.63 -36.06
CA HIS A 545 5.99 -26.47 -36.16
C HIS A 545 6.70 -27.19 -35.01
N ARG A 546 7.49 -28.23 -35.32
CA ARG A 546 8.38 -28.86 -34.33
C ARG A 546 9.68 -28.06 -34.23
N ILE A 547 10.08 -27.72 -33.01
CA ILE A 547 11.30 -26.98 -32.68
C ILE A 547 12.16 -27.75 -31.68
N LYS A 548 13.46 -27.47 -31.67
CA LYS A 548 14.42 -28.08 -30.73
C LYS A 548 14.51 -27.27 -29.44
N ALA A 549 14.79 -27.91 -28.30
CA ALA A 549 14.93 -27.22 -27.01
C ALA A 549 15.98 -26.08 -26.95
N GLY A 550 16.97 -26.07 -27.86
CA GLY A 550 17.93 -24.96 -28.01
C GLY A 550 17.30 -23.73 -28.69
N GLU A 551 16.63 -23.95 -29.80
CA GLU A 551 15.89 -22.94 -30.56
C GLU A 551 14.73 -22.36 -29.75
N PHE A 552 13.97 -23.21 -29.07
CA PHE A 552 12.92 -22.81 -28.13
C PHE A 552 13.40 -21.76 -27.12
N ARG A 553 14.56 -21.99 -26.49
CA ARG A 553 15.15 -21.05 -25.51
C ARG A 553 15.56 -19.72 -26.15
N ALA A 554 16.11 -19.75 -27.37
CA ALA A 554 16.46 -18.53 -28.11
C ALA A 554 15.21 -17.74 -28.53
N LEU A 555 14.13 -18.42 -28.94
CA LEU A 555 12.86 -17.79 -29.27
C LEU A 555 12.17 -17.19 -28.03
N VAL A 556 12.19 -17.88 -26.88
CA VAL A 556 11.68 -17.34 -25.61
C VAL A 556 12.51 -16.13 -25.15
N GLN A 557 13.84 -16.17 -25.26
CA GLN A 557 14.70 -15.02 -24.97
C GLN A 557 14.35 -13.81 -25.84
N LYS A 558 14.19 -14.03 -27.16
CA LYS A 558 13.82 -12.99 -28.11
C LYS A 558 12.44 -12.42 -27.81
N GLN A 559 11.44 -13.29 -27.57
CA GLN A 559 10.08 -12.85 -27.27
C GLN A 559 10.05 -12.02 -25.99
N LEU A 560 10.65 -12.44 -24.89
CA LEU A 560 10.63 -11.67 -23.63
C LEU A 560 11.33 -10.30 -23.71
N ALA A 561 12.15 -10.07 -24.74
CA ALA A 561 12.78 -8.78 -25.04
C ALA A 561 11.96 -7.90 -26.01
N THR A 562 11.06 -8.47 -26.82
CA THR A 562 10.25 -7.74 -27.81
C THR A 562 8.78 -7.60 -27.44
N ASP A 563 8.21 -8.65 -26.83
CA ASP A 563 6.84 -8.77 -26.35
C ASP A 563 6.73 -8.14 -24.96
N ARG A 564 6.63 -6.81 -24.95
CA ARG A 564 6.67 -5.98 -23.74
C ARG A 564 5.33 -5.29 -23.44
N GLY A 565 4.31 -5.54 -24.27
CA GLY A 565 2.99 -4.89 -24.25
C GLY A 565 2.11 -5.25 -23.04
N PRO A 566 0.90 -4.67 -22.96
CA PRO A 566 -0.08 -5.01 -21.91
C PRO A 566 -0.71 -6.41 -22.13
N ASP A 567 -0.71 -6.89 -23.36
CA ASP A 567 -1.24 -8.17 -23.86
C ASP A 567 -0.17 -9.26 -23.99
N ALA A 568 1.06 -8.98 -23.52
CA ALA A 568 2.21 -9.86 -23.67
C ALA A 568 1.96 -11.27 -23.13
N ASP A 569 2.51 -12.27 -23.82
CA ASP A 569 2.37 -13.71 -23.51
C ASP A 569 3.22 -14.14 -22.28
N CYS A 570 3.48 -13.20 -21.35
CA CYS A 570 4.21 -13.43 -20.10
C CYS A 570 3.68 -12.57 -18.94
N CYS A 571 3.18 -13.20 -17.88
CA CYS A 571 2.72 -12.51 -16.66
C CYS A 571 3.35 -13.11 -15.38
N PRO A 572 3.48 -12.33 -14.29
CA PRO A 572 3.80 -12.90 -12.98
C PRO A 572 2.64 -13.76 -12.45
N LEU A 573 2.98 -14.71 -11.58
CA LEU A 573 2.05 -15.56 -10.85
C LEU A 573 1.94 -15.16 -9.37
N TYR A 574 2.51 -14.01 -8.98
CA TYR A 574 2.57 -13.43 -7.61
C TYR A 574 3.04 -14.34 -6.46
N LYS A 575 3.44 -15.57 -6.78
CA LYS A 575 4.11 -16.53 -5.90
C LYS A 575 5.60 -16.21 -5.85
N ALA A 576 6.00 -15.52 -4.79
CA ALA A 576 7.38 -15.16 -4.50
C ALA A 576 8.06 -16.27 -3.66
N GLY A 577 9.08 -16.91 -4.23
CA GLY A 577 10.00 -17.76 -3.48
C GLY A 577 11.11 -16.93 -2.83
N SER A 578 11.90 -17.55 -1.95
CA SER A 578 12.99 -16.89 -1.22
C SER A 578 14.02 -16.19 -2.13
N CYS A 579 14.20 -16.67 -3.36
CA CYS A 579 15.23 -16.19 -4.29
C CYS A 579 14.73 -15.76 -5.67
N GLY A 580 13.44 -15.93 -5.97
CA GLY A 580 12.90 -15.71 -7.32
C GLY A 580 11.38 -15.49 -7.37
N THR A 581 10.92 -15.06 -8.54
CA THR A 581 9.50 -14.83 -8.86
C THR A 581 9.06 -15.85 -9.89
N LEU A 582 7.89 -16.47 -9.69
CA LEU A 582 7.29 -17.33 -10.71
C LEU A 582 6.53 -16.51 -11.77
N LEU A 583 6.83 -16.78 -13.02
CA LEU A 583 6.16 -16.22 -14.19
C LEU A 583 5.45 -17.34 -14.97
N LYS A 584 4.33 -17.01 -15.60
CA LYS A 584 3.72 -17.80 -16.67
C LYS A 584 4.20 -17.26 -18.00
N VAL A 585 4.66 -18.15 -18.88
CA VAL A 585 5.24 -17.79 -20.19
C VAL A 585 4.62 -18.66 -21.28
N ARG A 586 4.16 -18.05 -22.38
CA ARG A 586 3.81 -18.73 -23.62
C ARG A 586 4.76 -18.32 -24.74
N LEU A 587 5.32 -19.29 -25.48
CA LEU A 587 5.99 -19.00 -26.74
C LEU A 587 4.93 -18.82 -27.84
N SER A 588 4.66 -17.57 -28.23
CA SER A 588 3.48 -17.21 -29.03
C SER A 588 3.41 -17.92 -30.38
N SER A 589 4.58 -18.14 -30.99
CA SER A 589 4.75 -18.78 -32.30
C SER A 589 4.50 -20.29 -32.33
N HIS A 590 4.50 -20.96 -31.17
CA HIS A 590 4.45 -22.42 -31.06
C HIS A 590 3.47 -22.95 -29.99
N GLY A 591 2.79 -22.05 -29.27
CA GLY A 591 1.78 -22.36 -28.25
C GLY A 591 2.29 -22.94 -26.93
N TYR A 592 3.60 -23.24 -26.80
CA TYR A 592 4.17 -23.80 -25.57
C TYR A 592 3.99 -22.86 -24.39
N THR A 593 3.13 -23.24 -23.44
CA THR A 593 2.77 -22.46 -22.25
C THR A 593 3.25 -23.19 -20.99
N LEU A 594 4.06 -22.52 -20.17
CA LEU A 594 4.81 -23.12 -19.06
C LEU A 594 5.10 -22.11 -17.94
N VAL A 595 5.86 -22.53 -16.93
CA VAL A 595 6.34 -21.67 -15.84
C VAL A 595 7.80 -21.28 -16.07
N ALA A 596 8.17 -20.07 -15.67
CA ALA A 596 9.55 -19.64 -15.58
C ALA A 596 9.86 -19.11 -14.17
N LYS A 597 10.89 -19.64 -13.52
CA LYS A 597 11.42 -19.12 -12.25
C LYS A 597 12.44 -18.04 -12.55
N ALA A 598 12.11 -16.79 -12.28
CA ALA A 598 12.91 -15.62 -12.63
C ALA A 598 13.73 -15.12 -11.43
N VAL A 599 15.01 -14.80 -11.62
CA VAL A 599 15.92 -14.36 -10.56
C VAL A 599 16.77 -13.15 -10.97
N GLU A 600 17.15 -12.35 -9.98
CA GLU A 600 18.14 -11.29 -10.11
C GLU A 600 19.55 -11.85 -10.36
N SER A 601 20.45 -11.03 -10.93
CA SER A 601 21.83 -11.46 -11.23
C SER A 601 22.59 -12.00 -10.00
N LYS A 602 22.29 -11.49 -8.79
CA LYS A 602 22.91 -11.94 -7.53
C LYS A 602 22.57 -13.39 -7.14
N ASN A 603 21.43 -13.92 -7.62
CA ASN A 603 20.95 -15.28 -7.35
C ASN A 603 21.21 -16.26 -8.51
N LYS A 604 21.93 -15.83 -9.55
CA LYS A 604 22.26 -16.64 -10.74
C LYS A 604 22.87 -18.00 -10.38
N ASP A 605 23.77 -18.05 -9.41
CA ASP A 605 24.49 -19.28 -9.06
C ASP A 605 23.58 -20.33 -8.39
N LYS A 606 22.57 -19.88 -7.62
CA LYS A 606 21.50 -20.76 -7.09
C LYS A 606 20.68 -21.37 -8.23
N LEU A 607 20.27 -20.56 -9.20
CA LEU A 607 19.53 -21.03 -10.38
C LEU A 607 20.35 -22.00 -11.24
N GLN A 608 21.67 -21.79 -11.35
CA GLN A 608 22.57 -22.72 -12.02
C GLN A 608 22.76 -24.03 -11.24
N HIS A 609 22.73 -23.97 -9.91
CA HIS A 609 22.77 -25.14 -9.04
C HIS A 609 21.49 -25.96 -9.14
N GLU A 610 20.33 -25.33 -9.00
CA GLU A 610 19.00 -25.95 -9.20
C GLU A 610 18.92 -26.65 -10.58
N ARG A 611 19.39 -25.99 -11.65
CA ARG A 611 19.50 -26.62 -12.99
C ARG A 611 20.38 -27.88 -12.99
N LYS A 612 21.49 -27.92 -12.24
CA LYS A 612 22.35 -29.12 -12.16
C LYS A 612 21.63 -30.27 -11.47
N VAL A 613 20.83 -30.00 -10.43
CA VAL A 613 20.01 -31.00 -9.74
C VAL A 613 18.96 -31.57 -10.70
N TYR A 614 18.22 -30.73 -11.41
CA TYR A 614 17.29 -31.16 -12.47
C TYR A 614 17.95 -32.04 -13.55
N ASN A 615 19.17 -31.70 -13.99
CA ASN A 615 19.91 -32.52 -14.95
C ASN A 615 20.30 -33.91 -14.42
N GLN A 616 20.48 -34.07 -13.10
CA GLN A 616 20.79 -35.37 -12.48
C GLN A 616 19.53 -36.22 -12.24
N LEU A 617 18.38 -35.58 -12.02
CA LEU A 617 17.08 -36.22 -11.89
C LEU A 617 16.34 -36.31 -13.24
N ARG A 618 17.06 -36.39 -14.36
CA ARG A 618 16.52 -36.21 -15.72
C ARG A 618 15.35 -37.14 -16.05
N ASP A 619 15.36 -38.34 -15.51
CA ASP A 619 14.38 -39.40 -15.69
C ASP A 619 13.20 -39.32 -14.70
N LEU A 620 13.35 -38.65 -13.56
CA LEU A 620 12.22 -38.33 -12.66
C LEU A 620 11.40 -37.13 -13.16
N GLN A 621 11.96 -36.32 -14.07
CA GLN A 621 11.26 -35.19 -14.69
C GLN A 621 10.06 -35.67 -15.49
N GLY A 622 8.89 -35.07 -15.21
CA GLY A 622 7.62 -35.51 -15.80
C GLY A 622 6.92 -36.59 -14.98
N GLU A 623 7.57 -37.21 -13.99
CA GLU A 623 6.95 -38.16 -13.06
C GLU A 623 6.70 -37.57 -11.66
N CYS A 624 7.75 -37.29 -10.88
CA CYS A 624 7.65 -36.73 -9.53
C CYS A 624 8.31 -35.35 -9.35
N ILE A 625 8.97 -34.83 -10.39
CA ILE A 625 9.47 -33.45 -10.44
C ILE A 625 9.11 -32.79 -11.79
N PRO A 626 9.14 -31.44 -11.90
CA PRO A 626 8.89 -30.73 -13.15
C PRO A 626 9.88 -31.03 -14.26
N VAL A 627 9.47 -30.81 -15.51
CA VAL A 627 10.34 -30.81 -16.68
C VAL A 627 11.09 -29.48 -16.77
N CYS A 628 12.36 -29.49 -16.39
CA CYS A 628 13.29 -28.42 -16.69
C CYS A 628 13.69 -28.45 -18.17
N LEU A 629 13.51 -27.30 -18.85
CA LEU A 629 14.00 -27.02 -20.21
C LEU A 629 15.30 -26.20 -20.20
N GLY A 630 15.77 -25.81 -19.01
CA GLY A 630 17.04 -25.12 -18.77
C GLY A 630 16.90 -23.62 -18.51
N VAL A 631 18.05 -22.98 -18.31
CA VAL A 631 18.15 -21.54 -18.01
C VAL A 631 18.27 -20.73 -19.31
N VAL A 632 17.56 -19.62 -19.36
CA VAL A 632 17.70 -18.53 -20.34
C VAL A 632 18.24 -17.30 -19.62
N LYS A 633 19.26 -16.67 -20.18
CA LYS A 633 19.71 -15.33 -19.76
C LYS A 633 18.92 -14.31 -20.58
N LEU A 634 18.30 -13.33 -19.91
CA LEU A 634 17.56 -12.27 -20.59
C LEU A 634 18.51 -11.28 -21.27
N GLU A 635 17.98 -10.52 -22.23
CA GLU A 635 18.70 -9.45 -22.90
C GLU A 635 19.06 -8.35 -21.88
N PRO A 636 20.35 -7.96 -21.72
CA PRO A 636 20.76 -7.01 -20.68
C PRO A 636 20.04 -5.66 -20.70
N LYS A 637 19.57 -5.20 -21.86
CA LYS A 637 18.79 -3.95 -22.02
C LYS A 637 17.28 -4.11 -21.83
N ARG A 638 16.78 -5.34 -21.69
CA ARG A 638 15.37 -5.67 -21.51
C ARG A 638 15.23 -6.78 -20.44
N PRO A 639 15.57 -6.49 -19.17
CA PRO A 639 15.31 -7.40 -18.05
C PRO A 639 13.79 -7.54 -17.82
N TYR A 640 13.40 -8.49 -16.98
CA TYR A 640 11.98 -8.61 -16.57
C TYR A 640 11.79 -7.91 -15.22
N TYR A 641 10.95 -6.88 -15.19
CA TYR A 641 10.68 -6.09 -13.98
C TYR A 641 9.47 -6.68 -13.24
N HIS A 642 9.60 -6.97 -11.94
CA HIS A 642 8.48 -7.39 -11.11
C HIS A 642 8.70 -6.95 -9.66
N GLU A 643 7.83 -6.03 -9.19
CA GLU A 643 8.13 -5.21 -8.01
C GLU A 643 9.57 -4.67 -8.05
N GLU A 644 10.21 -4.54 -6.89
CA GLU A 644 11.59 -4.07 -6.73
C GLU A 644 12.64 -5.02 -7.35
N LYS A 645 12.25 -6.17 -7.92
CA LYS A 645 13.15 -7.18 -8.48
C LYS A 645 13.35 -6.97 -9.98
N ILE A 646 14.62 -6.82 -10.38
CA ILE A 646 15.05 -6.79 -11.78
C ILE A 646 15.62 -8.16 -12.15
N HIS A 647 14.80 -9.00 -12.78
CA HIS A 647 15.18 -10.35 -13.14
C HIS A 647 16.01 -10.37 -14.43
N THR A 648 17.08 -11.16 -14.44
CA THR A 648 18.05 -11.23 -15.55
C THR A 648 18.30 -12.65 -16.06
N HIS A 649 17.89 -13.65 -15.27
CA HIS A 649 17.98 -15.06 -15.63
C HIS A 649 16.65 -15.73 -15.28
N ILE A 650 16.20 -16.65 -16.13
CA ILE A 650 14.98 -17.44 -15.91
C ILE A 650 15.26 -18.92 -16.11
N LEU A 651 14.67 -19.78 -15.27
CA LEU A 651 14.68 -21.23 -15.41
C LEU A 651 13.31 -21.69 -15.91
N LEU A 652 13.28 -22.35 -17.06
CA LEU A 652 12.06 -22.80 -17.71
C LEU A 652 11.63 -24.18 -17.18
N LEU A 653 10.44 -24.27 -16.60
CA LEU A 653 9.88 -25.45 -15.93
C LEU A 653 8.45 -25.74 -16.40
N SER A 654 8.04 -27.00 -16.43
CA SER A 654 6.62 -27.35 -16.59
C SER A 654 5.78 -26.89 -15.40
N TRP A 655 4.47 -26.71 -15.62
CA TRP A 655 3.51 -26.53 -14.52
C TRP A 655 3.46 -27.78 -13.64
N ALA A 656 3.52 -27.57 -12.33
CA ALA A 656 3.71 -28.61 -11.33
C ALA A 656 2.46 -28.88 -10.47
N GLY A 657 1.35 -28.17 -10.73
CA GLY A 657 0.15 -28.23 -9.89
C GLY A 657 0.11 -27.14 -8.81
N GLU A 658 -0.87 -27.26 -7.91
CA GLU A 658 -1.07 -26.34 -6.78
C GLU A 658 -0.49 -26.91 -5.47
N SER A 659 -0.46 -26.14 -4.37
CA SER A 659 0.00 -26.65 -3.07
C SER A 659 -0.76 -27.93 -2.69
N ILE A 660 -0.06 -28.95 -2.20
CA ILE A 660 -0.67 -30.19 -1.70
C ILE A 660 -1.67 -29.95 -0.55
N GLU A 661 -1.56 -28.82 0.14
CA GLU A 661 -2.52 -28.37 1.16
C GLU A 661 -3.89 -28.11 0.54
N LYS A 662 -3.95 -27.57 -0.69
CA LYS A 662 -5.19 -27.30 -1.44
C LYS A 662 -5.81 -28.54 -2.07
N ALA A 663 -5.09 -29.67 -2.13
CA ALA A 663 -5.60 -30.93 -2.63
C ALA A 663 -6.57 -31.58 -1.61
N GLY A 664 -7.80 -31.05 -1.52
CA GLY A 664 -8.84 -31.53 -0.60
C GLY A 664 -9.41 -32.91 -0.91
N THR A 665 -9.06 -33.50 -2.06
CA THR A 665 -9.53 -34.81 -2.54
C THR A 665 -8.72 -36.01 -2.02
N LEU A 666 -7.57 -35.78 -1.38
CA LEU A 666 -6.69 -36.85 -0.87
C LEU A 666 -6.78 -36.94 0.66
N SER A 667 -6.94 -38.16 1.18
CA SER A 667 -6.71 -38.42 2.60
C SER A 667 -5.26 -38.10 2.97
N PRO A 668 -4.97 -37.63 4.20
CA PRO A 668 -3.61 -37.25 4.58
C PRO A 668 -2.63 -38.44 4.54
N ALA A 669 -3.09 -39.67 4.82
CA ALA A 669 -2.31 -40.90 4.60
C ALA A 669 -1.89 -41.11 3.12
N ASN A 670 -2.76 -40.77 2.16
CA ASN A 670 -2.44 -40.81 0.73
C ASN A 670 -1.49 -39.66 0.33
N LYS A 671 -1.64 -38.47 0.92
CA LYS A 671 -0.67 -37.38 0.78
C LYS A 671 0.72 -37.81 1.27
N ARG A 672 0.82 -38.28 2.52
CA ARG A 672 2.06 -38.76 3.15
C ARG A 672 2.76 -39.84 2.30
N SER A 673 2.05 -40.90 1.93
CA SER A 673 2.65 -42.01 1.17
C SER A 673 3.12 -41.60 -0.23
N THR A 674 2.40 -40.73 -0.93
CA THR A 674 2.81 -40.23 -2.26
C THR A 674 4.00 -39.28 -2.18
N VAL A 675 4.07 -38.41 -1.16
CA VAL A 675 5.22 -37.54 -0.88
C VAL A 675 6.46 -38.36 -0.52
N CYS A 676 6.37 -39.29 0.44
CA CYS A 676 7.49 -40.13 0.85
C CYS A 676 8.06 -40.92 -0.34
N ARG A 677 7.20 -41.47 -1.21
CA ARG A 677 7.63 -42.15 -2.45
C ARG A 677 8.37 -41.21 -3.41
N ALA A 678 7.91 -39.96 -3.56
CA ALA A 678 8.57 -38.97 -4.42
C ALA A 678 9.96 -38.59 -3.90
N LEU A 679 10.10 -38.35 -2.59
CA LEU A 679 11.38 -38.04 -1.95
C LEU A 679 12.33 -39.25 -1.95
N GLN A 680 11.84 -40.46 -1.67
CA GLN A 680 12.64 -41.69 -1.78
C GLN A 680 13.21 -41.87 -3.20
N ALA A 681 12.44 -41.56 -4.25
CA ALA A 681 12.95 -41.59 -5.62
C ALA A 681 14.08 -40.58 -5.85
N ILE A 682 13.97 -39.37 -5.32
CA ILE A 682 15.01 -38.32 -5.38
C ILE A 682 16.26 -38.75 -4.58
N HIS A 683 16.07 -39.26 -3.36
CA HIS A 683 17.15 -39.76 -2.48
C HIS A 683 17.90 -40.93 -3.11
N SER A 684 17.21 -41.80 -3.86
CA SER A 684 17.84 -42.92 -4.60
C SER A 684 18.90 -42.46 -5.61
N ARG A 685 18.87 -41.19 -6.02
CA ARG A 685 19.84 -40.56 -6.93
C ARG A 685 20.90 -39.71 -6.22
N GLY A 686 21.01 -39.87 -4.90
CA GLY A 686 22.02 -39.19 -4.09
C GLY A 686 21.72 -37.70 -3.89
N ILE A 687 20.47 -37.27 -4.06
CA ILE A 687 20.07 -35.86 -3.89
C ILE A 687 19.21 -35.75 -2.64
N LEU A 688 19.58 -34.84 -1.74
CA LEU A 688 18.80 -34.43 -0.57
C LEU A 688 18.15 -33.08 -0.91
N HIS A 689 16.87 -32.86 -0.61
CA HIS A 689 16.19 -31.61 -0.98
C HIS A 689 16.66 -30.42 -0.14
N GLY A 690 16.85 -30.62 1.17
CA GLY A 690 17.29 -29.59 2.12
C GLY A 690 16.23 -28.53 2.46
N ASP A 691 15.04 -28.59 1.86
CA ASP A 691 13.89 -27.70 2.11
C ASP A 691 12.59 -28.35 1.62
N ALA A 692 12.33 -29.60 2.01
CA ALA A 692 11.15 -30.37 1.59
C ALA A 692 9.85 -29.92 2.33
N GLU A 693 9.66 -28.62 2.54
CA GLU A 693 8.48 -28.08 3.23
C GLU A 693 7.20 -28.21 2.37
N PRO A 694 5.99 -28.29 2.94
CA PRO A 694 4.74 -28.46 2.20
C PRO A 694 4.54 -27.47 1.04
N ARG A 695 5.00 -26.22 1.19
CA ARG A 695 5.01 -25.19 0.13
C ARG A 695 5.74 -25.59 -1.16
N ASN A 696 6.73 -26.49 -1.05
CA ASN A 696 7.56 -27.00 -2.14
C ASN A 696 7.05 -28.36 -2.68
N ILE A 697 5.88 -28.81 -2.19
CA ILE A 697 5.23 -30.06 -2.54
C ILE A 697 3.90 -29.72 -3.21
N LEU A 698 3.82 -29.97 -4.51
CA LEU A 698 2.68 -29.60 -5.34
C LEU A 698 1.91 -30.83 -5.81
N TRP A 699 0.62 -30.66 -6.10
CA TRP A 699 -0.28 -31.70 -6.59
C TRP A 699 -0.76 -31.41 -8.01
N ASP A 700 -0.30 -32.23 -8.96
CA ASP A 700 -0.69 -32.17 -10.36
C ASP A 700 -1.99 -32.95 -10.58
N GLN A 701 -3.12 -32.26 -10.43
CA GLN A 701 -4.47 -32.82 -10.54
C GLN A 701 -4.74 -33.50 -11.91
N ALA A 702 -4.05 -33.10 -12.98
CA ALA A 702 -4.24 -33.70 -14.31
C ALA A 702 -3.53 -35.06 -14.46
N CYS A 703 -2.51 -35.32 -13.64
CA CYS A 703 -1.75 -36.58 -13.64
C CYS A 703 -1.96 -37.43 -12.36
N GLU A 704 -2.73 -36.92 -11.39
CA GLU A 704 -2.89 -37.45 -10.03
C GLU A 704 -1.55 -37.79 -9.36
N ARG A 705 -0.59 -36.85 -9.41
CA ARG A 705 0.77 -37.05 -8.90
C ARG A 705 1.31 -35.86 -8.12
N VAL A 706 2.06 -36.18 -7.06
CA VAL A 706 2.90 -35.21 -6.33
C VAL A 706 4.09 -34.78 -7.19
N ARG A 707 4.39 -33.48 -7.15
CA ARG A 707 5.54 -32.83 -7.78
C ARG A 707 6.37 -32.11 -6.71
N VAL A 708 7.65 -32.45 -6.60
CA VAL A 708 8.59 -31.75 -5.71
C VAL A 708 9.32 -30.65 -6.49
N VAL A 709 9.42 -29.45 -5.92
CA VAL A 709 9.97 -28.24 -6.57
C VAL A 709 10.92 -27.45 -5.65
N ASP A 710 11.65 -26.48 -6.21
CA ASP A 710 12.60 -25.59 -5.52
C ASP A 710 13.87 -26.28 -4.98
N PHE A 711 14.67 -26.83 -5.90
CA PHE A 711 15.93 -27.51 -5.58
C PHE A 711 17.12 -26.54 -5.35
N GLU A 712 16.89 -25.30 -4.92
CA GLU A 712 17.95 -24.32 -4.68
C GLU A 712 18.87 -24.69 -3.50
N LEU A 713 18.31 -25.31 -2.46
CA LEU A 713 19.03 -25.74 -1.26
C LEU A 713 19.45 -27.23 -1.32
N ALA A 714 19.10 -27.92 -2.41
CA ALA A 714 19.34 -29.34 -2.55
C ALA A 714 20.84 -29.67 -2.60
N THR A 715 21.26 -30.76 -1.96
CA THR A 715 22.67 -31.17 -1.95
C THR A 715 22.88 -32.43 -2.77
N ILE A 716 23.81 -32.34 -3.72
CA ILE A 716 24.25 -33.45 -4.58
C ILE A 716 25.31 -34.23 -3.79
N GLN A 717 24.94 -35.41 -3.30
CA GLN A 717 25.83 -36.31 -2.59
C GLN A 717 26.46 -37.27 -3.60
N GLN A 718 27.66 -36.92 -4.09
CA GLN A 718 28.38 -37.73 -5.07
C GLN A 718 28.69 -39.13 -4.52
N PRO A 719 28.42 -40.21 -5.28
CA PRO A 719 29.06 -41.50 -5.04
C PRO A 719 30.54 -41.39 -5.47
N LEU A 720 31.42 -41.05 -4.53
CA LEU A 720 32.85 -40.91 -4.81
C LEU A 720 33.56 -42.26 -4.86
N SER A 721 34.48 -42.34 -5.83
CA SER A 721 35.23 -43.51 -6.29
C SER A 721 36.11 -44.17 -5.22
N ASP A 722 36.50 -45.42 -5.48
CA ASP A 722 37.13 -46.36 -4.53
C ASP A 722 38.54 -45.99 -4.07
N ALA A 723 38.68 -45.02 -3.16
CA ALA A 723 39.96 -44.74 -2.47
C ALA A 723 39.85 -43.95 -1.14
N SER A 724 39.05 -44.37 -0.14
CA SER A 724 39.26 -43.92 1.26
C SER A 724 38.54 -44.74 2.33
N THR A 725 39.21 -45.03 3.45
CA THR A 725 38.61 -45.66 4.65
C THR A 725 37.54 -44.81 5.35
N ASN A 726 37.35 -43.54 4.95
CA ASN A 726 36.29 -42.67 5.47
C ASN A 726 34.87 -42.96 4.94
N ILE A 727 34.70 -43.92 4.03
CA ILE A 727 33.42 -44.22 3.36
C ILE A 727 32.31 -44.60 4.37
N VAL A 728 32.58 -45.43 5.38
CA VAL A 728 31.54 -45.94 6.30
C VAL A 728 30.91 -44.82 7.13
N ARG A 729 31.73 -43.91 7.69
CA ARG A 729 31.23 -42.75 8.45
C ARG A 729 30.42 -41.80 7.56
N LYS A 730 30.88 -41.55 6.33
CA LYS A 730 30.16 -40.68 5.37
C LYS A 730 28.86 -41.29 4.87
N ARG A 731 28.83 -42.58 4.49
CA ARG A 731 27.59 -43.30 4.13
C ARG A 731 26.56 -43.30 5.26
N LYS A 732 27.01 -43.49 6.51
CA LYS A 732 26.12 -43.39 7.69
C LYS A 732 25.53 -41.98 7.83
N VAL A 733 26.33 -40.92 7.67
CA VAL A 733 25.84 -39.53 7.69
C VAL A 733 24.85 -39.27 6.55
N MET A 734 25.15 -39.69 5.31
CA MET A 734 24.26 -39.54 4.16
C MET A 734 22.89 -40.21 4.39
N SER A 735 22.91 -41.48 4.82
CA SER A 735 21.69 -42.22 5.20
C SER A 735 20.90 -41.50 6.30
N THR A 736 21.56 -40.98 7.34
CA THR A 736 20.86 -40.23 8.40
C THR A 736 20.27 -38.90 7.92
N CYS A 737 20.81 -38.27 6.87
CA CYS A 737 20.22 -37.05 6.30
C CYS A 737 18.94 -37.37 5.52
N PHE A 738 18.96 -38.40 4.68
CA PHE A 738 17.75 -38.85 3.96
C PHE A 738 16.64 -39.30 4.92
N SER A 739 16.98 -40.12 5.93
CA SER A 739 16.00 -40.54 6.95
C SER A 739 15.41 -39.37 7.72
N LYS A 740 16.20 -38.33 8.04
CA LYS A 740 15.68 -37.13 8.72
C LYS A 740 14.71 -36.32 7.86
N GLU A 741 15.00 -36.18 6.56
CA GLU A 741 14.10 -35.46 5.63
C GLU A 741 12.76 -36.21 5.48
N LEU A 742 12.77 -37.55 5.46
CA LEU A 742 11.55 -38.36 5.47
C LEU A 742 10.80 -38.28 6.82
N GLN A 743 11.50 -38.37 7.95
CA GLN A 743 10.88 -38.25 9.30
C GLN A 743 10.23 -36.88 9.55
N HIS A 744 10.83 -35.81 9.02
CA HIS A 744 10.24 -34.47 9.06
C HIS A 744 8.90 -34.43 8.33
N ILE A 745 8.85 -34.96 7.11
CA ILE A 745 7.62 -35.10 6.32
C ILE A 745 6.56 -35.94 7.03
N GLU A 746 6.95 -37.09 7.58
CA GLU A 746 6.05 -37.96 8.35
C GLU A 746 5.41 -37.16 9.50
N THR A 747 6.22 -36.43 10.26
CA THR A 747 5.76 -35.59 11.39
C THR A 747 4.84 -34.44 10.92
N VAL A 748 5.21 -33.70 9.88
CA VAL A 748 4.44 -32.55 9.37
C VAL A 748 3.05 -32.99 8.89
N PHE A 749 2.96 -34.10 8.15
CA PHE A 749 1.67 -34.63 7.69
C PHE A 749 0.92 -35.47 8.74
N GLU A 750 1.54 -35.84 9.87
CA GLU A 750 0.83 -36.41 11.04
C GLU A 750 0.19 -35.32 11.92
N ILE A 751 0.84 -34.17 12.08
CA ILE A 751 0.26 -33.04 12.82
C ILE A 751 -0.96 -32.46 12.08
N GLN A 752 -1.02 -32.59 10.75
CA GLN A 752 -2.20 -32.25 9.93
C GLN A 752 -3.32 -33.30 9.98
N ASP A 753 -3.10 -34.52 10.50
CA ASP A 753 -4.16 -35.53 10.73
C ASP A 753 -4.93 -35.26 12.06
N LEU A 754 -4.40 -34.39 12.93
CA LEU A 754 -4.87 -34.12 14.29
C LEU A 754 -5.57 -32.75 14.47
N LYS A 755 -5.73 -31.99 13.37
CA LYS A 755 -6.42 -30.68 13.32
C LYS A 755 -7.64 -30.75 12.41
#